data_AF-A0A2E7HME3-F1
#
_entry.id   AF-A0A2E7HME3-F1
#
_cell.length_a   1.000
_cell.length_b   1.000
_cell.length_c   1.000
_cell.angle_alpha   90.00
_cell.angle_beta   90.00
_cell.angle_gamma   90.00
#
_symmetry.space_group_name_H-M   'P 1'
#
loop_
_entity.id
_entity.type
_entity.pdbx_description
1 polymer ?
#
loop_
_entity_poly.entity_id
_entity_poly.type
_entity_poly.pdbx_seq_one_letter_code
_entity_poly.pdbx_strand_id
1 'polypeptide(L)'
;MPVKLMTSSLKLSFAISFGFLCHSLFASKEKPNFQDDVLPFFEESCNSCHNPDKAKGGLDLTSMNGIMAGGSSGESAVPGDSGDSLIYLLAARIEEPHMPPKGDKIPKANLDLIKLWIDQGLLPTATGKPIQKKKSSANLALGSVSFGKPEGPPPMPEYLSLEPSVVAERSFAPSAMATAPWSPVVAVAGQKQVLLYHTETLRLLGILPYPEGFIESLVFSRNGKILIAGGGRGGKSGKVAAWDLQTGKRILTLGDEYDSILTADLSADQSLLVIGGPAKVVKVFDLASGEILYNVKKHSEWVTQASFSPDGILLATADRNGGLHVWEARTGNPFYTLDGHKEAITDLSWRADSNVLISSSEEGSVRIWEMINGKQAKTWTAHGGGALSAHYDQTGKIVTAGRDKTVKYWDGEGKSLHSLSGFADIVMEARLSHDGSRIIAGDWTGEITVWQTSDGKKVGSLGGNPPLISSRVAQAKTAKEDKQKALSSAQAKHAPLAQAESLAQKNEDAALARNKTSETALAGASAKMEQTLAALQQAQKEEQSKSADQSNKQKDKDSKAQALGQAKQSHLSHSNSHNDWKKRANFRSEQVSALHEAHRKAEEAKERNKDDAGFQDALAKQREALTAMEKTFAQARDSSARHKAEMDKFAKLVETSAQSLNTATQALAAATQALDQAKAKSQASDKAHKEATALHSQAKANHEQAQATLVASRKTLALAREALKGPTAELEKAKSRLTTASKNYSRWQAEVVNVERHVELKQLQGLEVELSELKNLLGQAEEFRNSAMQAVQSASEALRLVPEKIAQAEKLVQDKQSKVRSLESNKIAIIQSKDNKTAFIKDVDQLAALAKQEAETKQDNSVLSQANSKLQETITLLKQDLANTENQISAKQLEVTTAENAVTEARKAVEAATKLRESAPKVLAEKESTLNEAKKKHEESKTAYDGFKKKVDQQASLTQALLEKYLAALPK
;
A
#
# COMPACT_ATOMS: atom_id res chain seq x y z
N MET A 1 51.87 40.39 16.25
CA MET A 1 52.64 41.33 15.39
C MET A 1 51.76 41.76 14.23
N PRO A 2 51.25 43.00 14.21
CA PRO A 2 50.58 43.57 13.05
C PRO A 2 51.57 44.43 12.25
N VAL A 3 51.58 44.31 10.92
CA VAL A 3 52.38 45.17 10.04
C VAL A 3 51.51 46.34 9.56
N LYS A 4 51.99 47.54 9.91
CA LYS A 4 51.59 48.87 9.47
C LYS A 4 52.37 49.24 8.19
N LEU A 5 51.73 49.96 7.26
CA LEU A 5 52.29 50.97 6.33
C LEU A 5 51.05 51.64 5.69
N MET A 6 50.62 52.87 6.04
CA MET A 6 51.11 54.19 5.60
C MET A 6 51.43 54.24 4.09
N THR A 7 51.02 55.18 3.24
CA THR A 7 50.23 56.43 3.26
C THR A 7 50.22 56.92 1.79
N SER A 8 49.14 57.51 1.27
CA SER A 8 49.22 58.85 0.63
C SER A 8 47.83 59.40 0.31
N SER A 9 47.62 60.59 0.84
CA SER A 9 46.46 61.47 0.76
C SER A 9 46.35 62.15 -0.61
N LEU A 10 45.13 62.45 -1.06
CA LEU A 10 44.83 63.76 -1.66
C LEU A 10 43.32 64.03 -1.54
N LYS A 11 42.96 65.00 -0.70
CA LYS A 11 41.65 65.67 -0.68
C LYS A 11 41.77 66.91 -1.56
N LEU A 12 40.74 67.21 -2.36
CA LEU A 12 40.44 68.59 -2.72
C LEU A 12 38.93 68.74 -2.94
N SER A 13 38.28 69.40 -1.99
CA SER A 13 36.96 70.01 -2.15
C SER A 13 37.17 71.39 -2.78
N PHE A 14 36.35 71.81 -3.74
CA PHE A 14 35.89 73.20 -3.82
C PHE A 14 34.66 73.36 -4.72
N ALA A 15 33.90 74.40 -4.37
CA ALA A 15 32.57 74.78 -4.79
C ALA A 15 32.36 75.02 -6.29
N ILE A 16 31.11 74.89 -6.74
CA ILE A 16 30.64 75.48 -8.01
C ILE A 16 29.47 76.41 -7.71
N SER A 17 29.70 77.67 -8.10
CA SER A 17 28.86 78.84 -7.93
C SER A 17 27.65 78.86 -8.86
N PHE A 18 26.63 79.58 -8.41
CA PHE A 18 25.50 80.12 -9.17
C PHE A 18 25.94 80.77 -10.49
N GLY A 19 25.26 80.38 -11.58
CA GLY A 19 25.31 81.06 -12.87
C GLY A 19 23.93 80.99 -13.52
N PHE A 20 23.13 82.02 -13.30
CA PHE A 20 21.91 82.31 -14.05
C PHE A 20 22.29 82.62 -15.49
N LEU A 21 21.88 81.79 -16.46
CA LEU A 21 21.75 82.22 -17.85
C LEU A 21 20.43 81.71 -18.42
N CYS A 22 19.56 82.67 -18.70
CA CYS A 22 18.28 82.53 -19.35
C CYS A 22 18.45 81.86 -20.73
N HIS A 23 17.81 80.72 -20.97
CA HIS A 23 17.53 80.20 -22.30
C HIS A 23 16.06 79.75 -22.34
N SER A 24 15.24 80.59 -22.93
CA SER A 24 13.87 80.29 -23.32
C SER A 24 13.85 79.42 -24.59
N LEU A 25 13.01 78.38 -24.52
CA LEU A 25 12.22 77.78 -25.60
C LEU A 25 12.95 77.07 -26.75
N PHE A 26 13.03 75.73 -26.63
CA PHE A 26 12.48 74.81 -27.63
C PHE A 26 12.01 73.53 -26.92
N ALA A 27 10.70 73.46 -26.64
CA ALA A 27 10.05 72.25 -26.14
C ALA A 27 9.88 71.26 -27.29
N SER A 28 10.56 70.12 -27.23
CA SER A 28 10.04 68.91 -27.86
C SER A 28 8.73 68.55 -27.14
N LYS A 29 7.66 68.22 -27.85
CA LYS A 29 6.48 67.60 -27.24
C LYS A 29 6.93 66.29 -26.61
N GLU A 30 7.21 66.31 -25.30
CA GLU A 30 7.46 65.11 -24.54
C GLU A 30 6.20 64.23 -24.60
N LYS A 31 6.43 62.92 -24.60
CA LYS A 31 5.33 61.95 -24.61
C LYS A 31 4.56 62.08 -23.29
N PRO A 32 3.22 62.11 -23.31
CA PRO A 32 2.44 62.24 -22.10
C PRO A 32 2.76 61.12 -21.12
N ASN A 33 3.03 61.47 -19.86
CA ASN A 33 3.43 60.55 -18.82
C ASN A 33 2.54 60.66 -17.57
N PHE A 34 2.56 59.62 -16.74
CA PHE A 34 1.67 59.54 -15.59
C PHE A 34 1.93 60.66 -14.57
N GLN A 35 3.19 60.88 -14.20
CA GLN A 35 3.55 61.78 -13.12
C GLN A 35 3.28 63.26 -13.44
N ASP A 36 3.59 63.69 -14.66
CA ASP A 36 3.57 65.11 -15.01
C ASP A 36 2.27 65.53 -15.74
N ASP A 37 1.63 64.62 -16.50
CA ASP A 37 0.51 64.97 -17.38
C ASP A 37 -0.83 64.36 -16.94
N VAL A 38 -0.85 63.10 -16.48
CA VAL A 38 -2.11 62.37 -16.20
C VAL A 38 -2.54 62.46 -14.74
N LEU A 39 -1.60 62.36 -13.80
CA LEU A 39 -1.86 62.43 -12.37
C LEU A 39 -2.49 63.76 -11.94
N PRO A 40 -2.05 64.95 -12.42
CA PRO A 40 -2.70 66.22 -12.06
C PRO A 40 -4.18 66.26 -12.47
N PHE A 41 -4.53 65.67 -13.63
CA PHE A 41 -5.92 65.56 -14.05
C PHE A 41 -6.71 64.59 -13.16
N PHE A 42 -6.13 63.43 -12.81
CA PHE A 42 -6.78 62.52 -11.87
C PHE A 42 -6.96 63.14 -10.50
N GLU A 43 -6.02 63.94 -10.01
CA GLU A 43 -6.16 64.69 -8.76
C GLU A 43 -7.33 65.67 -8.79
N GLU A 44 -7.51 66.39 -9.90
CA GLU A 44 -8.58 67.37 -10.07
C GLU A 44 -9.97 66.72 -10.21
N SER A 45 -10.07 65.62 -10.96
CA SER A 45 -11.37 65.10 -11.46
C SER A 45 -11.75 63.70 -10.97
N CYS A 46 -10.81 62.87 -10.51
CA CYS A 46 -11.05 61.43 -10.29
C CYS A 46 -10.67 60.94 -8.88
N ASN A 47 -9.58 61.45 -8.30
CA ASN A 47 -9.03 61.02 -7.02
C ASN A 47 -9.91 61.41 -5.82
N SER A 48 -10.93 62.27 -6.01
CA SER A 48 -11.94 62.53 -4.97
C SER A 48 -12.77 61.27 -4.64
N CYS A 49 -12.90 60.33 -5.60
CA CYS A 49 -13.67 59.09 -5.50
C CYS A 49 -12.86 57.81 -5.78
N HIS A 50 -11.62 57.93 -6.27
CA HIS A 50 -10.72 56.83 -6.63
C HIS A 50 -9.33 57.02 -6.01
N ASN A 51 -9.26 56.93 -4.69
CA ASN A 51 -8.02 56.99 -3.91
C ASN A 51 -7.95 55.83 -2.90
N PRO A 52 -6.80 55.61 -2.22
CA PRO A 52 -6.62 54.47 -1.32
C PRO A 52 -7.65 54.40 -0.16
N ASP A 53 -8.16 55.54 0.29
CA ASP A 53 -9.13 55.64 1.40
C ASP A 53 -10.59 55.57 0.91
N LYS A 54 -10.84 55.93 -0.36
CA LYS A 54 -12.14 55.91 -1.03
C LYS A 54 -11.95 55.40 -2.46
N ALA A 55 -11.94 54.07 -2.62
CA ALA A 55 -11.80 53.38 -3.91
C ALA A 55 -13.17 52.89 -4.41
N LYS A 56 -14.02 53.80 -4.92
CA LYS A 56 -15.31 53.39 -5.50
C LYS A 56 -15.06 52.47 -6.71
N GLY A 57 -15.76 51.33 -6.77
CA GLY A 57 -15.52 50.30 -7.78
C GLY A 57 -14.14 49.64 -7.68
N GLY A 58 -13.50 49.68 -6.50
CA GLY A 58 -12.21 49.04 -6.25
C GLY A 58 -11.00 49.69 -6.95
N LEU A 59 -11.19 50.87 -7.56
CA LEU A 59 -10.20 51.55 -8.39
C LEU A 59 -9.45 52.64 -7.62
N ASP A 60 -8.11 52.62 -7.69
CA ASP A 60 -7.20 53.64 -7.17
C ASP A 60 -6.41 54.30 -8.31
N LEU A 61 -6.59 55.61 -8.51
CA LEU A 61 -5.95 56.38 -9.58
C LEU A 61 -4.80 57.27 -9.08
N THR A 62 -4.48 57.20 -7.79
CA THR A 62 -3.42 58.04 -7.17
C THR A 62 -2.01 57.53 -7.47
N SER A 63 -1.88 56.29 -7.95
CA SER A 63 -0.60 55.69 -8.29
C SER A 63 -0.72 54.76 -9.49
N MET A 64 0.37 54.64 -10.25
CA MET A 64 0.45 53.70 -11.38
C MET A 64 0.18 52.24 -10.93
N ASN A 65 0.64 51.88 -9.73
CA ASN A 65 0.39 50.54 -9.18
C ASN A 65 -1.09 50.33 -8.84
N GLY A 66 -1.80 51.36 -8.38
CA GLY A 66 -3.25 51.31 -8.15
C GLY A 66 -4.05 51.13 -9.43
N ILE A 67 -3.64 51.81 -10.51
CA ILE A 67 -4.26 51.67 -11.84
C ILE A 67 -4.03 50.26 -12.38
N MET A 68 -2.80 49.77 -12.32
CA MET A 68 -2.43 48.42 -12.79
C MET A 68 -3.03 47.29 -11.94
N ALA A 69 -3.40 47.55 -10.68
CA ALA A 69 -4.08 46.58 -9.83
C ALA A 69 -5.53 46.29 -10.28
N GLY A 70 -6.11 47.15 -11.13
CA GLY A 70 -7.47 47.01 -11.63
C GLY A 70 -8.55 47.39 -10.61
N GLY A 71 -9.80 47.36 -11.05
CA GLY A 71 -10.97 47.61 -10.20
C GLY A 71 -11.79 46.35 -9.97
N SER A 72 -12.91 46.47 -9.26
CA SER A 72 -13.86 45.37 -9.03
C SER A 72 -14.55 44.85 -10.31
N SER A 73 -14.33 45.51 -11.45
CA SER A 73 -14.92 45.17 -12.75
C SER A 73 -13.88 44.67 -13.76
N GLY A 74 -12.64 44.40 -13.32
CA GLY A 74 -11.55 43.91 -14.18
C GLY A 74 -10.40 44.90 -14.35
N GLU A 75 -9.59 44.68 -15.39
CA GLU A 75 -8.42 45.50 -15.71
C GLU A 75 -8.84 46.95 -16.01
N SER A 76 -8.26 47.91 -15.27
CA SER A 76 -8.66 49.31 -15.41
C SER A 76 -7.98 50.00 -16.61
N ALA A 77 -6.76 49.57 -16.94
CA ALA A 77 -5.98 50.05 -18.07
C ALA A 77 -5.15 48.91 -18.67
N VAL A 78 -5.25 48.74 -19.99
CA VAL A 78 -4.51 47.77 -20.79
C VAL A 78 -3.39 48.52 -21.53
N PRO A 79 -2.10 48.30 -21.19
CA PRO A 79 -1.01 49.04 -21.82
C PRO A 79 -0.98 48.81 -23.34
N GLY A 80 -1.10 49.89 -24.10
CA GLY A 80 -1.08 49.87 -25.57
C GLY A 80 -2.45 49.72 -26.23
N ASP A 81 -3.53 49.57 -25.46
CA ASP A 81 -4.89 49.44 -25.99
C ASP A 81 -5.91 50.27 -25.19
N SER A 82 -6.17 51.50 -25.66
CA SER A 82 -7.24 52.34 -25.09
C SER A 82 -8.65 51.81 -25.37
N GLY A 83 -8.82 50.93 -26.36
CA GLY A 83 -10.11 50.34 -26.73
C GLY A 83 -10.60 49.29 -25.75
N ASP A 84 -9.69 48.63 -25.02
CA ASP A 84 -10.00 47.65 -23.97
C ASP A 84 -9.75 48.19 -22.55
N SER A 85 -9.38 49.47 -22.42
CA SER A 85 -9.09 50.10 -21.13
C SER A 85 -10.33 50.77 -20.52
N LEU A 86 -10.88 50.16 -19.45
CA LEU A 86 -12.07 50.66 -18.76
C LEU A 86 -11.96 52.12 -18.30
N ILE A 87 -10.77 52.57 -17.87
CA ILE A 87 -10.55 53.97 -17.45
C ILE A 87 -10.81 54.98 -18.57
N TYR A 88 -10.58 54.60 -19.84
CA TYR A 88 -10.90 55.42 -20.99
C TYR A 88 -12.37 55.23 -21.40
N LEU A 89 -12.82 53.98 -21.53
CA LEU A 89 -14.17 53.65 -22.00
C LEU A 89 -15.27 54.26 -21.11
N LEU A 90 -15.13 54.14 -19.79
CA LEU A 90 -16.11 54.66 -18.84
C LEU A 90 -16.05 56.18 -18.71
N ALA A 91 -14.86 56.80 -18.79
CA ALA A 91 -14.68 58.25 -18.76
C ALA A 91 -15.15 58.93 -20.05
N ALA A 92 -14.97 58.28 -21.20
CA ALA A 92 -15.43 58.74 -22.50
C ALA A 92 -16.94 58.55 -22.72
N ARG A 93 -17.60 57.82 -21.80
CA ARG A 93 -19.01 57.37 -21.87
C ARG A 93 -19.29 56.48 -23.08
N ILE A 94 -18.35 55.58 -23.38
CA ILE A 94 -18.47 54.57 -24.43
C ILE A 94 -19.16 53.32 -23.87
N GLU A 95 -18.88 52.97 -22.61
CA GLU A 95 -19.51 51.85 -21.89
C GLU A 95 -20.18 52.32 -20.58
N GLU A 96 -21.15 51.55 -20.10
CA GLU A 96 -21.82 51.76 -18.80
C GLU A 96 -21.20 50.84 -17.73
N PRO A 97 -20.99 51.31 -16.49
CA PRO A 97 -21.45 52.59 -15.93
C PRO A 97 -20.53 53.78 -16.24
N HIS A 98 -21.12 54.94 -16.54
CA HIS A 98 -20.36 56.16 -16.89
C HIS A 98 -19.61 56.79 -15.71
N MET A 99 -18.41 57.33 -15.99
CA MET A 99 -17.60 58.11 -15.04
C MET A 99 -17.41 59.56 -15.56
N PRO A 100 -17.73 60.61 -14.79
CA PRO A 100 -18.46 60.61 -13.51
C PRO A 100 -19.97 60.29 -13.71
N PRO A 101 -20.62 59.57 -12.77
CA PRO A 101 -22.00 59.10 -12.90
C PRO A 101 -23.04 60.23 -12.85
N LYS A 102 -22.67 61.39 -12.30
CA LYS A 102 -23.43 62.65 -12.35
C LYS A 102 -22.43 63.79 -12.55
N GLY A 103 -22.64 64.63 -13.56
CA GLY A 103 -21.76 65.74 -13.92
C GLY A 103 -21.56 65.90 -15.42
N ASP A 104 -20.87 66.97 -15.82
CA ASP A 104 -20.53 67.26 -17.21
C ASP A 104 -19.53 66.24 -17.77
N LYS A 105 -19.52 66.08 -19.10
CA LYS A 105 -18.59 65.17 -19.79
C LYS A 105 -17.16 65.66 -19.60
N ILE A 106 -16.23 64.74 -19.34
CA ILE A 106 -14.80 65.06 -19.28
C ILE A 106 -14.38 65.76 -20.60
N PRO A 107 -13.67 66.91 -20.54
CA PRO A 107 -13.25 67.62 -21.72
C PRO A 107 -12.49 66.73 -22.71
N LYS A 108 -12.75 66.92 -24.01
CA LYS A 108 -12.17 66.08 -25.07
C LYS A 108 -10.63 66.03 -25.02
N ALA A 109 -9.98 67.14 -24.68
CA ALA A 109 -8.53 67.22 -24.54
C ALA A 109 -7.97 66.25 -23.47
N ASN A 110 -8.68 66.06 -22.36
CA ASN A 110 -8.26 65.19 -21.27
C ASN A 110 -8.53 63.71 -21.60
N LEU A 111 -9.60 63.44 -22.35
CA LEU A 111 -9.86 62.10 -22.89
C LEU A 111 -8.81 61.70 -23.93
N ASP A 112 -8.43 62.62 -24.82
CA ASP A 112 -7.37 62.39 -25.82
C ASP A 112 -5.99 62.19 -25.14
N LEU A 113 -5.75 62.87 -24.01
CA LEU A 113 -4.54 62.68 -23.19
C LEU A 113 -4.46 61.29 -22.57
N ILE A 114 -5.55 60.83 -21.91
CA ILE A 114 -5.63 59.49 -21.32
C ILE A 114 -5.47 58.42 -22.39
N LYS A 115 -6.16 58.59 -23.52
CA LYS A 115 -6.07 57.68 -24.66
C LYS A 115 -4.64 57.54 -25.17
N LEU A 116 -3.98 58.67 -25.42
CA LEU A 116 -2.63 58.70 -25.97
C LEU A 116 -1.60 58.13 -24.97
N TRP A 117 -1.77 58.35 -23.67
CA TRP A 117 -0.92 57.77 -22.63
C TRP A 117 -1.07 56.24 -22.51
N ILE A 118 -2.31 55.73 -22.61
CA ILE A 118 -2.58 54.28 -22.62
C ILE A 118 -2.00 53.63 -23.87
N ASP A 119 -2.28 54.18 -25.06
CA ASP A 119 -1.80 53.65 -26.34
C ASP A 119 -0.26 53.63 -26.43
N GLN A 120 0.43 54.47 -25.64
CA GLN A 120 1.90 54.51 -25.54
C GLN A 120 2.48 53.54 -24.48
N GLY A 121 1.63 52.75 -23.83
CA GLY A 121 2.03 51.72 -22.88
C GLY A 121 2.26 52.23 -21.45
N LEU A 122 1.42 53.17 -20.99
CA LEU A 122 1.36 53.64 -19.60
C LEU A 122 2.71 54.12 -19.05
N LEU A 123 3.29 55.14 -19.67
CA LEU A 123 4.58 55.70 -19.28
C LEU A 123 4.50 56.31 -17.86
N PRO A 124 5.34 55.86 -16.89
CA PRO A 124 5.32 56.42 -15.53
C PRO A 124 5.91 57.82 -15.43
N THR A 125 6.97 58.09 -16.20
CA THR A 125 7.72 59.35 -16.23
C THR A 125 8.21 59.63 -17.66
N ALA A 126 8.60 60.88 -17.96
CA ALA A 126 9.06 61.31 -19.29
C ALA A 126 10.24 60.48 -19.87
N THR A 127 11.03 59.82 -19.01
CA THR A 127 12.18 58.97 -19.39
C THR A 127 11.97 57.47 -19.11
N GLY A 128 10.80 57.09 -18.57
CA GLY A 128 10.48 55.70 -18.25
C GLY A 128 10.28 54.81 -19.47
N LYS A 129 10.52 53.50 -19.33
CA LYS A 129 10.10 52.52 -20.35
C LYS A 129 8.59 52.30 -20.25
N PRO A 130 7.88 52.06 -21.38
CA PRO A 130 6.51 51.59 -21.35
C PRO A 130 6.38 50.37 -20.44
N ILE A 131 5.35 50.34 -19.59
CA ILE A 131 5.06 49.18 -18.76
C ILE A 131 4.59 48.08 -19.69
N GLN A 132 5.50 47.21 -20.12
CA GLN A 132 5.14 45.92 -20.67
C GLN A 132 4.99 44.95 -19.51
N LYS A 133 3.83 44.29 -19.42
CA LYS A 133 3.62 43.17 -18.50
C LYS A 133 4.78 42.19 -18.72
N LYS A 134 5.62 42.03 -17.70
CA LYS A 134 6.62 40.97 -17.69
C LYS A 134 5.80 39.67 -17.68
N LYS A 135 5.64 39.01 -18.84
CA LYS A 135 5.05 37.67 -18.88
C LYS A 135 5.87 36.81 -17.94
N SER A 136 5.26 36.35 -16.85
CA SER A 136 5.84 35.31 -16.02
C SER A 136 6.07 34.08 -16.92
N SER A 137 7.29 33.58 -16.92
CA SER A 137 7.71 32.43 -17.73
C SER A 137 7.49 31.10 -17.01
N ALA A 138 6.74 31.09 -15.90
CA ALA A 138 6.56 29.92 -15.07
C ALA A 138 5.12 29.43 -15.17
N ASN A 139 4.87 28.54 -16.13
CA ASN A 139 3.67 27.72 -16.10
C ASN A 139 3.83 26.67 -14.99
N LEU A 140 3.14 26.86 -13.86
CA LEU A 140 3.11 25.91 -12.74
C LEU A 140 1.88 24.98 -12.85
N ALA A 141 1.17 24.96 -13.98
CA ALA A 141 0.03 24.08 -14.18
C ALA A 141 0.45 22.62 -14.10
N LEU A 142 -0.32 21.87 -13.32
CA LEU A 142 -0.05 20.47 -12.98
C LEU A 142 -0.68 19.52 -14.02
N GLY A 143 -0.32 19.67 -15.31
CA GLY A 143 -0.63 18.70 -16.38
C GLY A 143 -2.12 18.40 -16.65
N SER A 144 -2.41 17.25 -17.29
CA SER A 144 -3.79 16.80 -17.60
C SER A 144 -4.47 16.27 -16.32
N VAL A 145 -5.45 17.00 -15.82
CA VAL A 145 -6.05 16.73 -14.51
C VAL A 145 -7.29 15.87 -14.64
N SER A 146 -7.28 14.71 -13.99
CA SER A 146 -8.49 13.90 -13.78
C SER A 146 -9.27 14.45 -12.59
N PHE A 147 -10.54 14.79 -12.80
CA PHE A 147 -11.47 15.11 -11.72
C PHE A 147 -11.79 13.83 -10.94
N GLY A 148 -11.52 13.82 -9.63
CA GLY A 148 -11.84 12.68 -8.76
C GLY A 148 -10.87 11.50 -8.90
N LYS A 149 -11.40 10.27 -8.88
CA LYS A 149 -10.60 9.04 -8.84
C LYS A 149 -9.75 8.89 -10.11
N PRO A 150 -8.42 8.75 -10.00
CA PRO A 150 -7.54 8.63 -11.15
C PRO A 150 -7.77 7.29 -11.88
N GLU A 151 -7.52 7.29 -13.20
CA GLU A 151 -7.49 6.06 -14.00
C GLU A 151 -6.27 5.21 -13.60
N GLY A 152 -6.49 3.90 -13.40
CA GLY A 152 -5.45 2.94 -13.01
C GLY A 152 -5.44 2.60 -11.51
N PRO A 153 -4.35 1.98 -11.00
CA PRO A 153 -4.23 1.68 -9.57
C PRO A 153 -4.17 2.99 -8.76
N PRO A 154 -4.65 2.96 -7.51
CA PRO A 154 -4.68 4.16 -6.68
C PRO A 154 -3.24 4.67 -6.41
N PRO A 155 -3.01 6.00 -6.37
CA PRO A 155 -1.67 6.56 -6.21
C PRO A 155 -1.02 6.11 -4.91
N MET A 156 0.19 5.55 -5.01
CA MET A 156 0.95 5.03 -3.88
C MET A 156 2.41 5.50 -3.96
N PRO A 157 3.04 5.85 -2.82
CA PRO A 157 4.47 6.11 -2.73
C PRO A 157 5.32 4.95 -3.27
N GLU A 158 6.27 5.25 -4.16
CA GLU A 158 7.16 4.28 -4.79
C GLU A 158 8.59 4.45 -4.25
N TYR A 159 8.92 3.62 -3.26
CA TYR A 159 10.26 3.52 -2.68
C TYR A 159 10.83 4.85 -2.16
N LEU A 160 9.99 5.71 -1.57
CA LEU A 160 10.44 7.00 -1.03
C LEU A 160 11.48 6.82 0.08
N SER A 161 12.33 7.84 0.26
CA SER A 161 13.28 7.87 1.37
C SER A 161 12.55 7.76 2.72
N LEU A 162 13.07 6.89 3.58
CA LEU A 162 12.62 6.72 4.97
C LEU A 162 13.55 7.39 5.98
N GLU A 163 14.53 8.16 5.49
CA GLU A 163 15.47 8.92 6.32
C GLU A 163 14.81 10.21 6.82
N PRO A 164 14.74 10.43 8.15
CA PRO A 164 14.16 11.63 8.69
C PRO A 164 15.04 12.84 8.36
N SER A 165 14.41 13.94 7.93
CA SER A 165 15.09 15.23 7.73
C SER A 165 15.45 15.90 9.05
N VAL A 166 14.66 15.65 10.09
CA VAL A 166 14.89 16.09 11.46
C VAL A 166 14.52 14.96 12.41
N VAL A 167 15.39 14.71 13.39
CA VAL A 167 15.10 13.85 14.54
C VAL A 167 15.05 14.73 15.78
N ALA A 168 13.88 14.79 16.41
CA ALA A 168 13.69 15.54 17.64
C ALA A 168 13.96 14.67 18.88
N GLU A 169 14.14 15.28 20.05
CA GLU A 169 14.21 14.52 21.31
C GLU A 169 12.85 13.98 21.75
N ARG A 170 11.76 14.66 21.36
CA ARG A 170 10.38 14.29 21.66
C ARG A 170 9.52 14.34 20.41
N SER A 171 8.46 13.54 20.38
CA SER A 171 7.40 13.68 19.38
C SER A 171 6.69 15.03 19.56
N PHE A 172 6.31 15.64 18.44
CA PHE A 172 5.46 16.82 18.41
C PHE A 172 4.02 16.41 18.12
N ALA A 173 3.07 17.16 18.66
CA ALA A 173 1.67 17.05 18.28
C ALA A 173 1.55 17.26 16.77
N PRO A 174 0.86 16.38 16.03
CA PRO A 174 0.61 16.61 14.62
C PRO A 174 -0.36 17.78 14.50
N SER A 175 0.15 18.93 14.08
CA SER A 175 -0.62 20.15 13.83
C SER A 175 -1.56 20.01 12.62
N ALA A 176 -1.24 19.11 11.70
CA ALA A 176 -2.07 18.79 10.55
C ALA A 176 -1.98 17.30 10.18
N MET A 177 -3.05 16.77 9.61
CA MET A 177 -3.12 15.42 9.09
C MET A 177 -4.03 15.37 7.86
N ALA A 178 -3.66 14.56 6.86
CA ALA A 178 -4.48 14.34 5.69
C ALA A 178 -4.50 12.86 5.33
N THR A 179 -5.64 12.35 4.88
CA THR A 179 -5.75 10.99 4.33
C THR A 179 -5.94 11.07 2.82
N ALA A 180 -5.25 10.19 2.09
CA ALA A 180 -5.39 10.13 0.65
C ALA A 180 -6.81 9.67 0.28
N PRO A 181 -7.48 10.28 -0.70
CA PRO A 181 -8.88 9.93 -1.01
C PRO A 181 -9.07 8.51 -1.54
N TRP A 182 -8.07 7.96 -2.24
CA TRP A 182 -8.20 6.71 -3.02
C TRP A 182 -7.22 5.61 -2.64
N SER A 183 -6.26 5.88 -1.76
CA SER A 183 -5.21 4.93 -1.36
C SER A 183 -5.08 4.85 0.16
N PRO A 184 -4.56 3.74 0.72
CA PRO A 184 -4.41 3.54 2.16
C PRO A 184 -3.21 4.34 2.72
N VAL A 185 -3.15 5.64 2.44
CA VAL A 185 -2.07 6.55 2.86
C VAL A 185 -2.61 7.64 3.77
N VAL A 186 -1.88 7.90 4.85
CA VAL A 186 -2.08 9.07 5.71
C VAL A 186 -0.78 9.87 5.76
N ALA A 187 -0.90 11.18 5.56
CA ALA A 187 0.16 12.15 5.74
C ALA A 187 0.00 12.80 7.12
N VAL A 188 1.09 12.82 7.89
CA VAL A 188 1.13 13.39 9.23
C VAL A 188 2.19 14.47 9.28
N ALA A 189 1.84 15.65 9.80
CA ALA A 189 2.78 16.73 10.03
C ALA A 189 3.80 16.32 11.11
N GLY A 190 5.08 16.33 10.74
CA GLY A 190 6.21 16.23 11.65
C GLY A 190 7.00 17.53 11.67
N GLN A 191 8.05 17.58 12.51
CA GLN A 191 8.89 18.77 12.57
C GLN A 191 9.72 18.93 11.28
N LYS A 192 9.39 19.94 10.46
CA LYS A 192 10.03 20.22 9.16
C LYS A 192 10.01 19.05 8.17
N GLN A 193 9.04 18.15 8.31
CA GLN A 193 8.90 16.99 7.43
C GLN A 193 7.48 16.45 7.48
N VAL A 194 7.03 15.84 6.39
CA VAL A 194 5.76 15.10 6.33
C VAL A 194 6.06 13.61 6.41
N LEU A 195 5.34 12.90 7.27
CA LEU A 195 5.46 11.45 7.42
C LEU A 195 4.29 10.76 6.73
N LEU A 196 4.60 9.86 5.79
CA LEU A 196 3.59 9.08 5.07
C LEU A 196 3.52 7.67 5.65
N TYR A 197 2.32 7.27 6.09
CA TYR A 197 2.07 5.95 6.65
C TYR A 197 1.00 5.19 5.86
N HIS A 198 1.16 3.87 5.81
CA HIS A 198 0.12 2.98 5.34
C HIS A 198 -0.93 2.79 6.44
N THR A 199 -2.19 3.09 6.18
CA THR A 199 -3.25 3.09 7.21
C THR A 199 -3.57 1.69 7.75
N GLU A 200 -3.42 0.64 6.93
CA GLU A 200 -3.66 -0.74 7.35
C GLU A 200 -2.44 -1.43 7.98
N THR A 201 -1.28 -1.40 7.31
CA THR A 201 -0.06 -2.09 7.80
C THR A 201 0.69 -1.28 8.85
N LEU A 202 0.33 -0.01 9.06
CA LEU A 202 0.96 0.95 9.97
C LEU A 202 2.44 1.22 9.67
N ARG A 203 2.89 0.86 8.46
CA ARG A 203 4.29 1.03 8.03
C ARG A 203 4.51 2.44 7.50
N LEU A 204 5.67 3.01 7.84
CA LEU A 204 6.16 4.22 7.21
C LEU A 204 6.48 3.92 5.73
N LEU A 205 5.90 4.71 4.83
CA LEU A 205 6.02 4.61 3.37
C LEU A 205 7.01 5.62 2.79
N GLY A 206 7.17 6.77 3.45
CA GLY A 206 8.03 7.86 2.96
C GLY A 206 8.11 9.01 3.95
N ILE A 207 9.19 9.79 3.83
CA ILE A 207 9.36 11.06 4.53
C ILE A 207 9.63 12.15 3.49
N LEU A 208 8.82 13.21 3.51
CA LEU A 208 8.98 14.34 2.61
C LEU A 208 9.56 15.54 3.38
N PRO A 209 10.68 16.13 2.94
CA PRO A 209 11.31 17.25 3.64
C PRO A 209 10.53 18.56 3.46
N TYR A 210 10.26 19.26 4.57
CA TYR A 210 9.65 20.59 4.62
C TYR A 210 10.52 21.56 5.45
N PRO A 211 11.69 21.99 4.92
CA PRO A 211 12.67 22.79 5.68
C PRO A 211 12.16 24.18 6.14
N GLU A 212 11.05 24.64 5.58
CA GLU A 212 10.46 25.97 5.79
C GLU A 212 10.10 26.19 7.26
N GLY A 213 9.51 25.21 7.93
CA GLY A 213 9.17 25.33 9.36
C GLY A 213 8.12 24.34 9.84
N PHE A 214 7.18 24.84 10.65
CA PHE A 214 6.03 24.08 11.13
C PHE A 214 5.00 23.97 10.00
N ILE A 215 4.37 22.81 9.90
CA ILE A 215 3.30 22.56 8.92
C ILE A 215 1.99 22.80 9.65
N GLU A 216 1.19 23.75 9.19
CA GLU A 216 -0.09 24.10 9.81
C GLU A 216 -1.26 23.43 9.07
N SER A 217 -1.08 23.07 7.80
CA SER A 217 -2.10 22.44 6.97
C SER A 217 -1.49 21.40 6.04
N LEU A 218 -2.20 20.28 5.89
CA LEU A 218 -1.89 19.20 4.95
C LEU A 218 -3.14 18.86 4.17
N VAL A 219 -3.04 18.77 2.84
CA VAL A 219 -4.16 18.38 1.99
C VAL A 219 -3.68 17.55 0.81
N PHE A 220 -4.40 16.46 0.53
CA PHE A 220 -4.24 15.73 -0.73
C PHE A 220 -5.11 16.35 -1.82
N SER A 221 -4.53 16.54 -2.99
CA SER A 221 -5.30 16.80 -4.21
C SER A 221 -6.40 15.76 -4.41
N ARG A 222 -7.46 16.12 -5.14
CA ARG A 222 -8.64 15.27 -5.22
C ARG A 222 -8.41 13.93 -5.91
N ASN A 223 -7.44 13.84 -6.82
CA ASN A 223 -7.02 12.58 -7.42
C ASN A 223 -6.00 11.80 -6.57
N GLY A 224 -5.56 12.34 -5.43
CA GLY A 224 -4.62 11.72 -4.51
C GLY A 224 -3.18 11.67 -4.99
N LYS A 225 -2.85 12.25 -6.16
CA LYS A 225 -1.49 12.20 -6.73
C LYS A 225 -0.56 13.24 -6.13
N ILE A 226 -1.11 14.34 -5.62
CA ILE A 226 -0.35 15.45 -5.05
C ILE A 226 -0.71 15.61 -3.58
N LEU A 227 0.31 15.82 -2.75
CA LEU A 227 0.18 16.24 -1.37
C LEU A 227 0.72 17.65 -1.22
N ILE A 228 0.01 18.49 -0.48
CA ILE A 228 0.38 19.88 -0.22
C ILE A 228 0.55 20.07 1.28
N ALA A 229 1.59 20.82 1.64
CA ALA A 229 1.79 21.33 2.99
C ALA A 229 1.86 22.86 2.95
N GLY A 230 1.04 23.50 3.77
CA GLY A 230 1.13 24.93 4.08
C GLY A 230 1.71 25.13 5.48
N GLY A 231 2.58 26.12 5.64
CA GLY A 231 3.14 26.44 6.95
C GLY A 231 4.32 27.38 6.88
N GLY A 232 5.16 27.35 7.92
CA GLY A 232 6.39 28.13 7.96
C GLY A 232 6.84 28.46 9.38
N ARG A 233 7.30 29.70 9.57
CA ARG A 233 7.78 30.22 10.85
C ARG A 233 7.02 31.50 11.14
N GLY A 234 6.27 31.47 12.25
CA GLY A 234 5.50 32.62 12.72
C GLY A 234 6.33 33.91 12.73
N GLY A 235 5.79 34.97 12.15
CA GLY A 235 6.40 36.30 12.03
C GLY A 235 7.69 36.36 11.19
N LYS A 236 8.01 35.32 10.40
CA LYS A 236 9.24 35.29 9.58
C LYS A 236 9.02 34.85 8.14
N SER A 237 8.31 33.76 7.91
CA SER A 237 8.14 33.21 6.56
C SER A 237 7.00 32.21 6.50
N GLY A 238 6.17 32.26 5.48
CA GLY A 238 5.16 31.26 5.16
C GLY A 238 5.28 30.83 3.71
N LYS A 239 5.24 29.51 3.48
CA LYS A 239 5.31 28.92 2.15
C LYS A 239 4.36 27.74 2.05
N VAL A 240 4.05 27.38 0.82
CA VAL A 240 3.36 26.16 0.45
C VAL A 240 4.32 25.32 -0.39
N ALA A 241 4.36 24.03 -0.09
CA ALA A 241 5.10 23.04 -0.85
C ALA A 241 4.14 21.95 -1.32
N ALA A 242 4.27 21.51 -2.57
CA ALA A 242 3.55 20.35 -3.09
C ALA A 242 4.52 19.28 -3.58
N TRP A 243 4.18 18.02 -3.33
CA TRP A 243 4.92 16.85 -3.79
C TRP A 243 4.03 15.93 -4.60
N ASP A 244 4.61 15.34 -5.62
CA ASP A 244 4.06 14.14 -6.25
C ASP A 244 4.17 12.97 -5.26
N LEU A 245 3.05 12.30 -4.99
CA LEU A 245 2.97 11.26 -3.97
C LEU A 245 3.79 10.02 -4.33
N GLN A 246 3.83 9.66 -5.61
CA GLN A 246 4.48 8.45 -6.07
C GLN A 246 6.01 8.59 -6.01
N THR A 247 6.54 9.67 -6.54
CA THR A 247 7.99 9.91 -6.65
C THR A 247 8.57 10.65 -5.45
N GLY A 248 7.72 11.34 -4.67
CA GLY A 248 8.16 12.24 -3.60
C GLY A 248 8.88 13.49 -4.13
N LYS A 249 8.89 13.71 -5.45
CA LYS A 249 9.48 14.90 -6.06
C LYS A 249 8.66 16.11 -5.69
N ARG A 250 9.32 17.17 -5.24
CA ARG A 250 8.70 18.46 -5.00
C ARG A 250 8.41 19.12 -6.34
N ILE A 251 7.13 19.37 -6.61
CA ILE A 251 6.65 19.87 -7.92
C ILE A 251 6.24 21.35 -7.86
N LEU A 252 5.91 21.86 -6.67
CA LEU A 252 5.50 23.25 -6.48
C LEU A 252 6.10 23.81 -5.20
N THR A 253 6.53 25.07 -5.26
CA THR A 253 6.76 25.92 -4.09
C THR A 253 6.15 27.27 -4.37
N LEU A 254 5.21 27.70 -3.54
CA LEU A 254 4.44 28.91 -3.76
C LEU A 254 4.11 29.59 -2.43
N GLY A 255 3.87 30.91 -2.45
CA GLY A 255 3.70 31.70 -1.24
C GLY A 255 5.05 32.09 -0.65
N ASP A 256 5.26 33.39 -0.52
CA ASP A 256 6.41 34.03 0.14
C ASP A 256 5.86 35.01 1.19
N GLU A 257 5.03 34.49 2.08
CA GLU A 257 4.35 35.29 3.11
C GLU A 257 5.32 35.66 4.23
N TYR A 258 5.13 36.81 4.86
CA TYR A 258 5.94 37.26 6.00
C TYR A 258 5.64 36.50 7.30
N ASP A 259 4.53 35.77 7.35
CA ASP A 259 4.08 34.98 8.50
C ASP A 259 3.70 33.57 8.04
N SER A 260 3.53 32.63 8.97
CA SER A 260 3.14 31.25 8.67
C SER A 260 1.81 31.20 7.92
N ILE A 261 1.72 30.33 6.92
CA ILE A 261 0.47 30.03 6.22
C ILE A 261 -0.29 29.00 7.07
N LEU A 262 -1.46 29.38 7.60
CA LEU A 262 -2.25 28.52 8.49
C LEU A 262 -3.04 27.47 7.70
N THR A 263 -3.43 27.81 6.47
CA THR A 263 -4.25 26.94 5.63
C THR A 263 -3.86 27.07 4.17
N ALA A 264 -3.83 25.95 3.47
CA ALA A 264 -3.66 25.91 2.02
C ALA A 264 -4.45 24.74 1.43
N ASP A 265 -5.09 24.96 0.28
CA ASP A 265 -5.82 23.92 -0.45
C ASP A 265 -5.67 24.11 -1.96
N LEU A 266 -5.97 23.05 -2.72
CA LEU A 266 -5.89 23.00 -4.17
C LEU A 266 -7.27 22.74 -4.76
N SER A 267 -7.60 23.43 -5.85
CA SER A 267 -8.84 23.13 -6.57
C SER A 267 -8.83 21.70 -7.12
N ALA A 268 -10.02 21.14 -7.35
CA ALA A 268 -10.19 19.79 -7.87
C ALA A 268 -9.47 19.56 -9.21
N ASP A 269 -9.44 20.60 -10.06
CA ASP A 269 -8.73 20.65 -11.34
C ASP A 269 -7.27 21.08 -11.23
N GLN A 270 -6.73 21.24 -10.01
CA GLN A 270 -5.34 21.61 -9.75
C GLN A 270 -4.88 22.89 -10.45
N SER A 271 -5.81 23.76 -10.86
CA SER A 271 -5.50 25.03 -11.51
C SER A 271 -5.36 26.17 -10.52
N LEU A 272 -6.00 26.08 -9.36
CA LEU A 272 -5.99 27.11 -8.33
C LEU A 272 -5.39 26.60 -7.02
N LEU A 273 -4.72 27.51 -6.32
CA LEU A 273 -4.20 27.28 -4.97
C LEU A 273 -4.64 28.42 -4.07
N VAL A 274 -5.29 28.10 -2.95
CA VAL A 274 -5.70 29.08 -1.94
C VAL A 274 -4.74 29.04 -0.76
N ILE A 275 -4.39 30.21 -0.22
CA ILE A 275 -3.70 30.33 1.06
C ILE A 275 -4.43 31.29 1.99
N GLY A 276 -4.37 31.00 3.29
CA GLY A 276 -4.86 31.85 4.37
C GLY A 276 -3.91 31.84 5.55
N GLY A 277 -3.89 32.93 6.32
CA GLY A 277 -3.04 33.04 7.49
C GLY A 277 -3.30 34.27 8.35
N PRO A 278 -2.33 34.68 9.18
CA PRO A 278 -2.47 35.77 10.14
C PRO A 278 -2.70 37.14 9.51
N ALA A 279 -2.38 37.29 8.22
CA ALA A 279 -2.62 38.51 7.45
C ALA A 279 -4.11 38.83 7.26
N LYS A 280 -5.03 37.93 7.64
CA LYS A 280 -6.50 38.10 7.51
C LYS A 280 -6.99 38.21 6.06
N VAL A 281 -6.12 37.91 5.11
CA VAL A 281 -6.39 37.95 3.68
C VAL A 281 -6.31 36.53 3.15
N VAL A 282 -7.30 36.14 2.35
CA VAL A 282 -7.23 34.93 1.54
C VAL A 282 -6.65 35.31 0.19
N LYS A 283 -5.62 34.60 -0.26
CA LYS A 283 -5.04 34.80 -1.59
C LYS A 283 -5.27 33.55 -2.42
N VAL A 284 -5.78 33.71 -3.64
CA VAL A 284 -5.97 32.61 -4.58
C VAL A 284 -5.03 32.83 -5.76
N PHE A 285 -4.23 31.82 -6.07
CA PHE A 285 -3.25 31.82 -7.14
C PHE A 285 -3.76 30.99 -8.30
N ASP A 286 -3.53 31.47 -9.52
CA ASP A 286 -3.62 30.65 -10.72
C ASP A 286 -2.26 29.99 -10.95
N LEU A 287 -2.24 28.66 -10.93
CA LEU A 287 -1.01 27.90 -11.12
C LEU A 287 -0.52 27.95 -12.57
N ALA A 288 -1.38 28.20 -13.56
CA ALA A 288 -0.92 28.33 -14.94
C ALA A 288 -0.06 29.58 -15.17
N SER A 289 -0.38 30.70 -14.51
CA SER A 289 0.39 31.95 -14.57
C SER A 289 1.41 32.11 -13.43
N GLY A 290 1.20 31.40 -12.32
CA GLY A 290 1.93 31.60 -11.07
C GLY A 290 1.62 32.94 -10.37
N GLU A 291 0.57 33.63 -10.81
CA GLU A 291 0.16 34.95 -10.30
C GLU A 291 -1.03 34.81 -9.33
N ILE A 292 -1.23 35.84 -8.50
CA ILE A 292 -2.43 35.95 -7.66
C ILE A 292 -3.61 36.27 -8.59
N LEU A 293 -4.59 35.38 -8.64
CA LEU A 293 -5.81 35.57 -9.39
C LEU A 293 -6.73 36.61 -8.73
N TYR A 294 -6.92 36.50 -7.41
CA TYR A 294 -7.63 37.49 -6.60
C TYR A 294 -7.28 37.39 -5.12
N ASN A 295 -7.64 38.44 -4.36
CA ASN A 295 -7.51 38.49 -2.89
C ASN A 295 -8.85 38.79 -2.24
N VAL A 296 -9.15 38.12 -1.12
CA VAL A 296 -10.34 38.37 -0.32
C VAL A 296 -9.97 38.99 1.02
N LYS A 297 -10.44 40.22 1.25
CA LYS A 297 -10.22 41.00 2.48
C LYS A 297 -11.52 41.20 3.28
N LYS A 298 -12.22 40.11 3.57
CA LYS A 298 -13.50 40.14 4.32
C LYS A 298 -13.37 39.65 5.75
N HIS A 299 -12.43 38.76 6.03
CA HIS A 299 -12.24 38.20 7.36
C HIS A 299 -11.76 39.25 8.36
N SER A 300 -12.33 39.20 9.57
CA SER A 300 -12.02 40.16 10.64
C SER A 300 -10.78 39.75 11.46
N GLU A 301 -10.44 38.47 11.39
CA GLU A 301 -9.35 37.85 12.13
C GLU A 301 -8.56 36.86 11.26
N TRP A 302 -7.55 36.21 11.85
CA TRP A 302 -6.73 35.20 11.18
C TRP A 302 -7.59 34.19 10.41
N VAL A 303 -7.27 33.98 9.14
CA VAL A 303 -7.90 32.95 8.33
C VAL A 303 -7.35 31.61 8.79
N THR A 304 -8.18 30.83 9.47
CA THR A 304 -7.78 29.56 10.09
C THR A 304 -7.93 28.40 9.13
N GLN A 305 -8.92 28.44 8.24
CA GLN A 305 -9.14 27.37 7.27
C GLN A 305 -9.69 27.88 5.93
N ALA A 306 -9.25 27.24 4.84
CA ALA A 306 -9.76 27.43 3.50
C ALA A 306 -9.87 26.06 2.82
N SER A 307 -10.97 25.80 2.11
CA SER A 307 -11.11 24.56 1.37
C SER A 307 -11.99 24.71 0.12
N PHE A 308 -11.52 24.17 -0.99
CA PHE A 308 -12.28 24.08 -2.23
C PHE A 308 -13.30 22.94 -2.17
N SER A 309 -14.47 23.16 -2.77
CA SER A 309 -15.44 22.10 -2.96
C SER A 309 -14.88 21.00 -3.89
N PRO A 310 -15.30 19.73 -3.74
CA PRO A 310 -14.82 18.61 -4.56
C PRO A 310 -15.03 18.75 -6.07
N ASP A 311 -15.99 19.57 -6.50
CA ASP A 311 -16.23 19.95 -7.90
C ASP A 311 -15.36 21.14 -8.38
N GLY A 312 -14.69 21.83 -7.46
CA GLY A 312 -13.86 23.00 -7.73
C GLY A 312 -14.63 24.30 -7.99
N ILE A 313 -15.94 24.33 -7.81
CA ILE A 313 -16.79 25.49 -8.13
C ILE A 313 -16.79 26.51 -6.98
N LEU A 314 -16.79 26.04 -5.74
CA LEU A 314 -16.89 26.87 -4.54
C LEU A 314 -15.60 26.83 -3.73
N LEU A 315 -15.34 27.92 -3.01
CA LEU A 315 -14.27 28.04 -2.03
C LEU A 315 -14.89 28.46 -0.70
N ALA A 316 -14.71 27.66 0.35
CA ALA A 316 -15.10 28.04 1.71
C ALA A 316 -13.88 28.57 2.47
N THR A 317 -14.04 29.66 3.22
CA THR A 317 -12.99 30.28 4.03
C THR A 317 -13.52 30.64 5.41
N ALA A 318 -12.72 30.40 6.43
CA ALA A 318 -13.10 30.60 7.83
C ALA A 318 -12.04 31.36 8.63
N ASP A 319 -12.48 32.09 9.65
CA ASP A 319 -11.60 32.83 10.56
C ASP A 319 -11.75 32.47 12.04
N ARG A 320 -10.83 33.02 12.83
CA ARG A 320 -10.74 32.86 14.28
C ARG A 320 -11.89 33.52 15.07
N ASN A 321 -12.72 34.36 14.45
CA ASN A 321 -13.89 34.99 15.07
C ASN A 321 -15.22 34.34 14.67
N GLY A 322 -15.18 33.20 13.96
CA GLY A 322 -16.37 32.49 13.54
C GLY A 322 -16.95 32.97 12.20
N GLY A 323 -16.26 33.85 11.48
CA GLY A 323 -16.64 34.28 10.15
C GLY A 323 -16.43 33.16 9.15
N LEU A 324 -17.52 32.62 8.58
CA LEU A 324 -17.51 31.62 7.53
C LEU A 324 -18.09 32.21 6.24
N HIS A 325 -17.32 32.18 5.17
CA HIS A 325 -17.71 32.71 3.86
C HIS A 325 -17.51 31.67 2.77
N VAL A 326 -18.40 31.66 1.79
CA VAL A 326 -18.32 30.84 0.59
C VAL A 326 -18.25 31.76 -0.62
N TRP A 327 -17.37 31.43 -1.56
CA TRP A 327 -17.03 32.21 -2.73
C TRP A 327 -17.13 31.35 -3.98
N GLU A 328 -17.36 31.97 -5.13
CA GLU A 328 -17.09 31.34 -6.42
C GLU A 328 -15.56 31.21 -6.61
N ALA A 329 -15.08 29.99 -6.81
CA ALA A 329 -13.65 29.65 -6.76
C ALA A 329 -12.80 30.34 -7.83
N ARG A 330 -13.35 30.60 -9.02
CA ARG A 330 -12.59 31.22 -10.13
C ARG A 330 -12.60 32.74 -10.12
N THR A 331 -13.64 33.36 -9.59
CA THR A 331 -13.83 34.83 -9.68
C THR A 331 -13.60 35.52 -8.34
N GLY A 332 -13.71 34.79 -7.22
CA GLY A 332 -13.70 35.37 -5.89
C GLY A 332 -15.01 36.09 -5.53
N ASN A 333 -16.06 35.94 -6.33
CA ASN A 333 -17.35 36.55 -6.05
C ASN A 333 -17.96 35.96 -4.77
N PRO A 334 -18.52 36.77 -3.86
CA PRO A 334 -19.21 36.26 -2.68
C PRO A 334 -20.42 35.41 -3.09
N PHE A 335 -20.50 34.19 -2.56
CA PHE A 335 -21.63 33.28 -2.76
C PHE A 335 -22.54 33.25 -1.53
N TYR A 336 -21.99 32.91 -0.35
CA TYR A 336 -22.71 32.96 0.93
C TYR A 336 -21.87 33.51 2.08
N THR A 337 -22.55 34.10 3.07
CA THR A 337 -22.03 34.27 4.43
C THR A 337 -22.79 33.30 5.32
N LEU A 338 -22.10 32.35 5.95
CA LEU A 338 -22.70 31.30 6.76
C LEU A 338 -22.61 31.67 8.24
N ASP A 339 -23.52 32.52 8.69
CA ASP A 339 -23.51 33.05 10.05
C ASP A 339 -23.97 32.00 11.07
N GLY A 340 -23.13 31.73 12.08
CA GLY A 340 -23.49 30.77 13.10
C GLY A 340 -22.51 30.67 14.27
N HIS A 341 -21.27 30.30 13.98
CA HIS A 341 -20.21 30.15 14.97
C HIS A 341 -19.89 31.50 15.63
N LYS A 342 -19.55 31.46 16.93
CA LYS A 342 -19.21 32.64 17.74
C LYS A 342 -17.76 32.68 18.20
N GLU A 343 -17.06 31.57 18.01
CA GLU A 343 -15.64 31.43 18.30
C GLU A 343 -14.89 30.90 17.08
N ALA A 344 -13.57 30.72 17.21
CA ALA A 344 -12.71 30.27 16.13
C ALA A 344 -13.25 29.02 15.46
N ILE A 345 -13.34 29.06 14.13
CA ILE A 345 -13.58 27.88 13.32
C ILE A 345 -12.23 27.19 13.15
N THR A 346 -12.19 25.91 13.50
CA THR A 346 -10.94 25.13 13.59
C THR A 346 -10.70 24.27 12.36
N ASP A 347 -11.77 23.80 11.71
CA ASP A 347 -11.67 22.95 10.52
C ASP A 347 -12.90 23.10 9.62
N LEU A 348 -12.71 22.77 8.34
CA LEU A 348 -13.70 22.77 7.28
C LEU A 348 -13.53 21.50 6.46
N SER A 349 -14.62 20.82 6.17
CA SER A 349 -14.58 19.65 5.29
C SER A 349 -15.81 19.58 4.41
N TRP A 350 -15.60 19.34 3.12
CA TRP A 350 -16.67 19.12 2.17
C TRP A 350 -17.07 17.65 2.09
N ARG A 351 -18.37 17.39 2.02
CA ARG A 351 -18.87 16.07 1.64
C ARG A 351 -18.54 15.83 0.17
N ALA A 352 -18.34 14.56 -0.21
CA ALA A 352 -17.86 14.19 -1.55
C ALA A 352 -18.76 14.65 -2.72
N ASP A 353 -20.02 15.01 -2.46
CA ASP A 353 -20.98 15.52 -3.45
C ASP A 353 -20.98 17.06 -3.60
N SER A 354 -20.10 17.78 -2.91
CA SER A 354 -19.96 19.25 -2.94
C SER A 354 -21.16 20.05 -2.41
N ASN A 355 -22.28 19.42 -2.08
CA ASN A 355 -23.49 20.13 -1.65
C ASN A 355 -23.49 20.46 -0.15
N VAL A 356 -22.62 19.82 0.62
CA VAL A 356 -22.62 19.91 2.09
C VAL A 356 -21.23 20.24 2.62
N LEU A 357 -21.16 21.27 3.45
CA LEU A 357 -19.96 21.69 4.18
C LEU A 357 -20.15 21.42 5.67
N ILE A 358 -19.15 20.85 6.33
CA ILE A 358 -19.09 20.79 7.80
C ILE A 358 -18.04 21.76 8.33
N SER A 359 -18.36 22.43 9.44
CA SER A 359 -17.44 23.29 10.17
C SER A 359 -17.41 22.90 11.64
N SER A 360 -16.20 22.89 12.24
CA SER A 360 -16.00 22.74 13.68
C SER A 360 -15.49 24.03 14.31
N SER A 361 -15.74 24.22 15.60
CA SER A 361 -15.34 25.43 16.31
C SER A 361 -14.88 25.17 17.74
N GLU A 362 -14.03 26.07 18.25
CA GLU A 362 -13.63 26.16 19.66
C GLU A 362 -14.83 26.34 20.61
N GLU A 363 -16.01 26.73 20.11
CA GLU A 363 -17.25 26.71 20.92
C GLU A 363 -17.73 25.26 21.26
N GLY A 364 -17.06 24.24 20.71
CA GLY A 364 -17.37 22.82 20.91
C GLY A 364 -18.43 22.28 19.96
N SER A 365 -19.05 23.14 19.15
CA SER A 365 -20.08 22.77 18.20
C SER A 365 -19.52 22.36 16.84
N VAL A 366 -20.28 21.51 16.16
CA VAL A 366 -20.08 21.16 14.76
C VAL A 366 -21.36 21.48 14.01
N ARG A 367 -21.22 22.12 12.85
CA ARG A 367 -22.35 22.59 12.03
C ARG A 367 -22.26 22.02 10.63
N ILE A 368 -23.41 21.63 10.10
CA ILE A 368 -23.58 21.18 8.72
C ILE A 368 -24.34 22.26 7.96
N TRP A 369 -23.82 22.63 6.80
CA TRP A 369 -24.33 23.68 5.92
C TRP A 369 -24.69 23.10 4.56
N GLU A 370 -25.87 23.42 4.05
CA GLU A 370 -26.35 23.01 2.73
C GLU A 370 -26.13 24.14 1.72
N MET A 371 -25.46 23.84 0.60
CA MET A 371 -25.10 24.85 -0.40
C MET A 371 -26.21 25.18 -1.39
N ILE A 372 -27.29 24.40 -1.43
CA ILE A 372 -28.44 24.70 -2.31
C ILE A 372 -29.13 26.00 -1.87
N ASN A 373 -29.19 26.25 -0.56
CA ASN A 373 -29.90 27.39 0.03
C ASN A 373 -29.02 28.24 0.98
N GLY A 374 -27.78 27.83 1.24
CA GLY A 374 -26.87 28.52 2.15
C GLY A 374 -27.30 28.45 3.62
N LYS A 375 -28.10 27.46 4.02
CA LYS A 375 -28.63 27.35 5.39
C LYS A 375 -27.91 26.31 6.21
N GLN A 376 -27.92 26.52 7.53
CA GLN A 376 -27.51 25.52 8.50
C GLN A 376 -28.54 24.38 8.53
N ALA A 377 -28.14 23.20 8.06
CA ALA A 377 -28.98 22.00 8.11
C ALA A 377 -29.01 21.40 9.52
N LYS A 378 -27.88 21.40 10.22
CA LYS A 378 -27.78 20.83 11.58
C LYS A 378 -26.67 21.47 12.40
N THR A 379 -26.84 21.46 13.73
CA THR A 379 -25.80 21.79 14.72
C THR A 379 -25.90 20.86 15.91
N TRP A 380 -24.76 20.51 16.52
CA TRP A 380 -24.70 19.80 17.79
C TRP A 380 -23.37 20.09 18.50
N THR A 381 -23.34 19.91 19.82
CA THR A 381 -22.11 19.99 20.62
C THR A 381 -21.37 18.67 20.52
N ALA A 382 -20.32 18.62 19.71
CA ALA A 382 -19.52 17.41 19.54
C ALA A 382 -18.55 17.21 20.72
N HIS A 383 -17.90 18.27 21.18
CA HIS A 383 -16.83 18.19 22.19
C HIS A 383 -16.97 19.27 23.26
N GLY A 384 -16.87 18.87 24.53
CA GLY A 384 -16.91 19.79 25.67
C GLY A 384 -15.61 20.59 25.76
N GLY A 385 -15.70 21.92 25.61
CA GLY A 385 -14.55 22.82 25.71
C GLY A 385 -13.78 23.08 24.42
N GLY A 386 -14.26 22.58 23.27
CA GLY A 386 -13.78 22.96 21.93
C GLY A 386 -13.59 21.78 20.97
N ALA A 387 -14.12 21.90 19.75
CA ALA A 387 -13.92 20.94 18.67
C ALA A 387 -12.77 21.44 17.77
N LEU A 388 -11.74 20.62 17.61
CA LEU A 388 -10.48 21.01 16.95
C LEU A 388 -10.37 20.51 15.51
N SER A 389 -11.07 19.42 15.16
CA SER A 389 -11.14 18.93 13.78
C SER A 389 -12.48 18.26 13.50
N ALA A 390 -12.90 18.31 12.23
CA ALA A 390 -14.10 17.65 11.73
C ALA A 390 -13.94 17.29 10.26
N HIS A 391 -14.05 15.99 9.92
CA HIS A 391 -13.73 15.49 8.60
C HIS A 391 -14.76 14.49 8.06
N TYR A 392 -15.18 14.68 6.81
CA TYR A 392 -15.98 13.72 6.04
C TYR A 392 -15.12 12.64 5.39
N ASP A 393 -15.60 11.39 5.37
CA ASP A 393 -15.11 10.39 4.42
C ASP A 393 -15.85 10.44 3.07
N GLN A 394 -15.45 9.58 2.13
CA GLN A 394 -16.08 9.46 0.81
C GLN A 394 -17.51 8.91 0.88
N THR A 395 -17.92 8.31 2.00
CA THR A 395 -19.28 7.76 2.21
C THR A 395 -20.22 8.76 2.86
N GLY A 396 -19.70 9.91 3.33
CA GLY A 396 -20.44 10.94 4.02
C GLY A 396 -20.47 10.80 5.55
N LYS A 397 -19.69 9.89 6.14
CA LYS A 397 -19.55 9.78 7.59
C LYS A 397 -18.53 10.77 8.13
N ILE A 398 -18.65 11.10 9.41
CA ILE A 398 -17.91 12.21 10.02
C ILE A 398 -17.07 11.68 11.18
N VAL A 399 -15.83 12.14 11.28
CA VAL A 399 -15.01 12.03 12.49
C VAL A 399 -14.73 13.42 13.06
N THR A 400 -14.77 13.56 14.37
CA THR A 400 -14.46 14.80 15.09
C THR A 400 -13.48 14.55 16.23
N ALA A 401 -12.62 15.52 16.52
CA ALA A 401 -11.75 15.50 17.69
C ALA A 401 -11.84 16.82 18.47
N GLY A 402 -11.50 16.80 19.75
CA GLY A 402 -11.61 18.00 20.57
C GLY A 402 -10.80 18.00 21.86
N ARG A 403 -10.93 19.12 22.59
CA ARG A 403 -10.25 19.41 23.86
C ARG A 403 -10.68 18.51 25.02
N ASP A 404 -11.82 17.82 24.88
CA ASP A 404 -12.28 16.81 25.83
C ASP A 404 -11.48 15.50 25.79
N LYS A 405 -10.39 15.46 24.98
CA LYS A 405 -9.50 14.30 24.83
C LYS A 405 -10.22 13.07 24.27
N THR A 406 -11.25 13.28 23.47
CA THR A 406 -11.98 12.22 22.79
C THR A 406 -12.01 12.42 21.29
N VAL A 407 -12.22 11.32 20.59
CA VAL A 407 -12.56 11.32 19.16
C VAL A 407 -13.93 10.71 19.02
N LYS A 408 -14.81 11.34 18.25
CA LYS A 408 -16.18 10.86 18.04
C LYS A 408 -16.41 10.59 16.57
N TYR A 409 -17.15 9.53 16.30
CA TYR A 409 -17.48 9.08 14.95
C TYR A 409 -18.99 9.10 14.79
N TRP A 410 -19.45 9.67 13.68
CA TRP A 410 -20.85 10.01 13.45
C TRP A 410 -21.31 9.52 12.07
N ASP A 411 -22.61 9.31 11.89
CA ASP A 411 -23.20 9.22 10.56
C ASP A 411 -23.29 10.61 9.89
N GLY A 412 -23.69 10.64 8.62
CA GLY A 412 -23.77 11.89 7.84
C GLY A 412 -24.84 12.86 8.35
N GLU A 413 -25.77 12.36 9.15
CA GLU A 413 -26.79 13.14 9.82
C GLU A 413 -26.34 13.62 11.20
N GLY A 414 -25.11 13.33 11.66
CA GLY A 414 -24.57 13.79 12.94
C GLY A 414 -25.08 13.01 14.16
N LYS A 415 -25.52 11.76 14.00
CA LYS A 415 -25.79 10.83 15.11
C LYS A 415 -24.50 10.12 15.49
N SER A 416 -24.24 10.06 16.79
CA SER A 416 -23.04 9.39 17.32
C SER A 416 -23.11 7.88 17.08
N LEU A 417 -22.05 7.33 16.49
CA LEU A 417 -21.84 5.90 16.25
C LEU A 417 -20.87 5.34 17.30
N HIS A 418 -19.72 6.00 17.49
CA HIS A 418 -18.70 5.62 18.47
C HIS A 418 -18.08 6.85 19.14
N SER A 419 -17.64 6.68 20.39
CA SER A 419 -16.82 7.66 21.12
C SER A 419 -15.58 6.95 21.62
N LEU A 420 -14.42 7.39 21.13
CA LEU A 420 -13.10 6.87 21.49
C LEU A 420 -12.52 7.73 22.61
N SER A 421 -12.08 7.10 23.68
CA SER A 421 -11.48 7.76 24.86
C SER A 421 -10.17 7.07 25.26
N GLY A 422 -9.44 7.68 26.20
CA GLY A 422 -8.14 7.16 26.66
C GLY A 422 -6.92 7.79 25.99
N PHE A 423 -7.09 8.92 25.29
CA PHE A 423 -5.99 9.77 24.84
C PHE A 423 -5.34 10.47 26.03
N ALA A 424 -4.01 10.59 26.03
CA ALA A 424 -3.28 11.17 27.16
C ALA A 424 -3.54 12.68 27.28
N ASP A 425 -3.74 13.34 26.14
CA ASP A 425 -3.98 14.77 26.08
C ASP A 425 -4.97 15.18 24.98
N ILE A 426 -5.13 16.49 24.78
CA ILE A 426 -6.00 17.08 23.76
C ILE A 426 -5.74 16.42 22.40
N VAL A 427 -6.81 16.00 21.71
CA VAL A 427 -6.71 15.43 20.37
C VAL A 427 -6.81 16.55 19.35
N MET A 428 -5.74 16.75 18.60
CA MET A 428 -5.59 17.86 17.65
C MET A 428 -6.35 17.56 16.36
N GLU A 429 -6.05 16.42 15.76
CA GLU A 429 -6.51 16.04 14.43
C GLU A 429 -7.04 14.60 14.45
N ALA A 430 -8.17 14.39 13.77
CA ALA A 430 -8.67 13.06 13.46
C ALA A 430 -9.14 12.96 12.01
N ARG A 431 -8.71 11.90 11.31
CA ARG A 431 -9.07 11.64 9.91
C ARG A 431 -9.54 10.20 9.74
N LEU A 432 -10.45 10.00 8.79
CA LEU A 432 -10.89 8.68 8.35
C LEU A 432 -9.98 8.19 7.21
N SER A 433 -9.65 6.90 7.20
CA SER A 433 -8.95 6.28 6.06
C SER A 433 -9.78 6.38 4.77
N HIS A 434 -9.12 6.20 3.62
CA HIS A 434 -9.75 6.27 2.29
C HIS A 434 -11.05 5.44 2.12
N ASP A 435 -11.14 4.31 2.83
CA ASP A 435 -12.26 3.36 2.84
C ASP A 435 -13.21 3.53 4.04
N GLY A 436 -12.94 4.50 4.92
CA GLY A 436 -13.70 4.71 6.17
C GLY A 436 -13.55 3.60 7.21
N SER A 437 -12.62 2.65 7.04
CA SER A 437 -12.47 1.51 7.94
C SER A 437 -11.59 1.78 9.17
N ARG A 438 -10.85 2.90 9.18
CA ARG A 438 -9.97 3.31 10.28
C ARG A 438 -10.15 4.79 10.63
N ILE A 439 -10.02 5.08 11.92
CA ILE A 439 -9.85 6.44 12.46
C ILE A 439 -8.39 6.60 12.85
N ILE A 440 -7.72 7.61 12.30
CA ILE A 440 -6.37 8.01 12.70
C ILE A 440 -6.50 9.29 13.50
N ALA A 441 -5.94 9.31 14.71
CA ALA A 441 -6.05 10.44 15.63
C ALA A 441 -4.71 10.76 16.26
N GLY A 442 -4.37 12.05 16.32
CA GLY A 442 -3.13 12.55 16.91
C GLY A 442 -3.38 13.47 18.10
N ASP A 443 -2.72 13.20 19.23
CA ASP A 443 -2.85 14.02 20.44
C ASP A 443 -1.67 14.97 20.67
N TRP A 444 -1.83 15.86 21.66
CA TRP A 444 -0.83 16.88 22.01
C TRP A 444 0.50 16.31 22.53
N THR A 445 0.52 15.04 22.95
CA THR A 445 1.77 14.36 23.35
C THR A 445 2.60 13.94 22.13
N GLY A 446 2.00 13.97 20.94
CA GLY A 446 2.58 13.47 19.70
C GLY A 446 2.35 11.97 19.49
N GLU A 447 1.47 11.34 20.27
CA GLU A 447 1.02 9.97 19.99
C GLU A 447 -0.02 10.01 18.87
N ILE A 448 0.23 9.22 17.82
CA ILE A 448 -0.72 9.03 16.73
C ILE A 448 -1.25 7.60 16.84
N THR A 449 -2.55 7.45 16.98
CA THR A 449 -3.21 6.15 17.21
C THR A 449 -4.18 5.84 16.09
N VAL A 450 -4.30 4.55 15.76
CA VAL A 450 -5.19 4.06 14.72
C VAL A 450 -6.22 3.14 15.35
N TRP A 451 -7.49 3.37 15.03
CA TRP A 451 -8.64 2.70 15.61
C TRP A 451 -9.53 2.12 14.51
N GLN A 452 -10.19 1.02 14.80
CA GLN A 452 -11.15 0.39 13.91
C GLN A 452 -12.51 1.12 13.98
N THR A 453 -13.12 1.46 12.84
CA THR A 453 -14.43 2.16 12.85
C THR A 453 -15.62 1.27 13.16
N SER A 454 -15.49 -0.05 13.04
CA SER A 454 -16.60 -0.99 13.25
C SER A 454 -16.90 -1.29 14.73
N ASP A 455 -15.87 -1.25 15.59
CA ASP A 455 -16.01 -1.56 17.02
C ASP A 455 -15.29 -0.57 17.95
N GLY A 456 -14.59 0.43 17.41
CA GLY A 456 -13.88 1.45 18.17
C GLY A 456 -12.64 0.95 18.90
N LYS A 457 -12.06 -0.20 18.54
CA LYS A 457 -10.84 -0.70 19.20
C LYS A 457 -9.55 -0.16 18.59
N LYS A 458 -8.54 0.07 19.44
CA LYS A 458 -7.18 0.48 19.03
C LYS A 458 -6.51 -0.64 18.25
N VAL A 459 -6.11 -0.36 17.02
CA VAL A 459 -5.36 -1.25 16.12
C VAL A 459 -3.86 -1.12 16.36
N GLY A 460 -3.37 0.11 16.58
CA GLY A 460 -1.96 0.38 16.82
C GLY A 460 -1.64 1.87 16.90
N SER A 461 -0.37 2.21 16.73
CA SER A 461 0.13 3.59 16.73
C SER A 461 1.11 3.85 15.57
N LEU A 462 1.17 5.11 15.14
CA LEU A 462 2.12 5.61 14.16
C LEU A 462 3.18 6.45 14.88
N GLY A 463 4.42 6.47 14.38
CA GLY A 463 5.50 7.21 14.99
C GLY A 463 5.57 8.66 14.51
N GLY A 464 5.36 9.65 15.39
CA GLY A 464 5.50 11.07 15.04
C GLY A 464 6.94 11.57 14.89
N ASN A 465 7.92 10.78 15.34
CA ASN A 465 9.34 11.13 15.30
C ASN A 465 10.21 9.89 14.98
N PRO A 466 10.28 9.49 13.70
CA PRO A 466 11.05 8.34 13.29
C PRO A 466 12.56 8.49 13.58
N PRO A 467 13.26 7.45 14.12
CA PRO A 467 14.71 7.48 14.26
C PRO A 467 15.42 7.34 12.90
N LEU A 468 16.69 7.76 12.84
CA LEU A 468 17.59 7.60 11.67
C LEU A 468 17.65 6.14 11.19
N ILE A 469 17.89 5.94 9.89
CA ILE A 469 18.02 4.61 9.31
C ILE A 469 19.18 3.83 9.96
N SER A 470 20.31 4.49 10.26
CA SER A 470 21.44 3.89 10.97
C SER A 470 21.04 3.30 12.32
N SER A 471 20.24 4.03 13.11
CA SER A 471 19.70 3.58 14.39
C SER A 471 18.73 2.41 14.22
N ARG A 472 17.89 2.42 13.19
CA ARG A 472 16.97 1.30 12.89
C ARG A 472 17.71 0.04 12.46
N VAL A 473 18.76 0.17 11.65
CA VAL A 473 19.65 -0.94 11.28
C VAL A 473 20.30 -1.53 12.53
N ALA A 474 20.83 -0.68 13.42
CA ALA A 474 21.43 -1.13 14.67
C ALA A 474 20.41 -1.86 15.57
N GLN A 475 19.21 -1.30 15.75
CA GLN A 475 18.13 -1.94 16.50
C GLN A 475 17.69 -3.28 15.88
N ALA A 476 17.56 -3.34 14.56
CA ALA A 476 17.19 -4.56 13.86
C ALA A 476 18.29 -5.63 13.94
N LYS A 477 19.57 -5.22 13.92
CA LYS A 477 20.71 -6.10 14.13
C LYS A 477 20.68 -6.71 15.54
N THR A 478 20.57 -5.87 16.57
CA THR A 478 20.47 -6.32 17.97
C THR A 478 19.27 -7.26 18.16
N ALA A 479 18.10 -6.89 17.61
CA ALA A 479 16.91 -7.74 17.69
C ALA A 479 17.13 -9.12 17.01
N LYS A 480 17.80 -9.16 15.86
CA LYS A 480 18.17 -10.41 15.18
C LYS A 480 19.12 -11.24 16.03
N GLU A 481 20.16 -10.63 16.59
CA GLU A 481 21.14 -11.30 17.47
C GLU A 481 20.48 -11.87 18.74
N ASP A 482 19.56 -11.12 19.35
CA ASP A 482 18.80 -11.59 20.51
C ASP A 482 17.87 -12.75 20.16
N LYS A 483 17.20 -12.71 18.99
CA LYS A 483 16.39 -13.84 18.53
C LYS A 483 17.24 -15.05 18.18
N GLN A 484 18.46 -14.85 17.70
CA GLN A 484 19.43 -15.92 17.45
C GLN A 484 19.86 -16.58 18.77
N LYS A 485 20.17 -15.80 19.81
CA LYS A 485 20.47 -16.32 21.15
C LYS A 485 19.29 -17.08 21.74
N ALA A 486 18.07 -16.56 21.58
CA ALA A 486 16.85 -17.25 22.02
C ALA A 486 16.63 -18.58 21.30
N LEU A 487 16.93 -18.64 19.99
CA LEU A 487 16.89 -19.90 19.23
C LEU A 487 17.90 -20.92 19.77
N SER A 488 19.15 -20.50 20.00
CA SER A 488 20.18 -21.38 20.57
C SER A 488 19.79 -21.90 21.96
N SER A 489 19.18 -21.05 22.80
CA SER A 489 18.65 -21.46 24.11
C SER A 489 17.51 -22.47 23.98
N ALA A 490 16.55 -22.25 23.07
CA ALA A 490 15.46 -23.19 22.81
C ALA A 490 15.98 -24.54 22.27
N GLN A 491 16.99 -24.52 21.38
CA GLN A 491 17.65 -25.73 20.90
C GLN A 491 18.33 -26.51 22.03
N ALA A 492 19.03 -25.82 22.94
CA ALA A 492 19.70 -26.43 24.08
C ALA A 492 18.72 -27.10 25.06
N LYS A 493 17.53 -26.51 25.27
CA LYS A 493 16.45 -27.14 26.05
C LYS A 493 15.81 -28.34 25.34
N HIS A 494 15.62 -28.24 24.04
CA HIS A 494 14.96 -29.28 23.23
C HIS A 494 15.83 -30.53 23.05
N ALA A 495 17.13 -30.36 22.76
CA ALA A 495 18.04 -31.46 22.42
C ALA A 495 18.07 -32.64 23.42
N PRO A 496 18.25 -32.44 24.74
CA PRO A 496 18.29 -33.56 25.69
C PRO A 496 16.95 -34.28 25.82
N LEU A 497 15.83 -33.55 25.70
CA LEU A 497 14.48 -34.12 25.79
C LEU A 497 14.13 -34.94 24.54
N ALA A 498 14.54 -34.48 23.36
CA ALA A 498 14.40 -35.24 22.12
C ALA A 498 15.22 -36.54 22.15
N GLN A 499 16.43 -36.50 22.72
CA GLN A 499 17.24 -37.69 22.95
C GLN A 499 16.59 -38.65 23.97
N ALA A 500 16.04 -38.11 25.06
CA ALA A 500 15.33 -38.90 26.07
C ALA A 500 14.07 -39.58 25.51
N GLU A 501 13.29 -38.91 24.67
CA GLU A 501 12.12 -39.49 23.99
C GLU A 501 12.54 -40.61 23.04
N SER A 502 13.59 -40.39 22.23
CA SER A 502 14.12 -41.42 21.32
C SER A 502 14.63 -42.65 22.09
N LEU A 503 15.31 -42.46 23.23
CA LEU A 503 15.76 -43.55 24.08
C LEU A 503 14.58 -44.28 24.74
N ALA A 504 13.58 -43.55 25.24
CA ALA A 504 12.38 -44.13 25.82
C ALA A 504 11.58 -44.95 24.79
N GLN A 505 11.52 -44.49 23.54
CA GLN A 505 10.90 -45.23 22.44
C GLN A 505 11.64 -46.55 22.20
N LYS A 506 12.97 -46.52 22.06
CA LYS A 506 13.78 -47.74 21.89
C LYS A 506 13.58 -48.74 23.05
N ASN A 507 13.47 -48.24 24.27
CA ASN A 507 13.23 -49.08 25.45
C ASN A 507 11.83 -49.71 25.45
N GLU A 508 10.80 -48.99 25.01
CA GLU A 508 9.45 -49.52 24.85
C GLU A 508 9.38 -50.58 23.75
N ASP A 509 10.01 -50.32 22.60
CA ASP A 509 10.12 -51.29 21.49
C ASP A 509 10.79 -52.59 21.97
N ALA A 510 11.89 -52.47 22.72
CA ALA A 510 12.59 -53.63 23.29
C ALA A 510 11.78 -54.35 24.40
N ALA A 511 11.00 -53.63 25.19
CA ALA A 511 10.12 -54.22 26.20
C ALA A 511 8.93 -54.93 25.54
N LEU A 512 8.36 -54.37 24.47
CA LEU A 512 7.28 -54.96 23.69
C LEU A 512 7.72 -56.27 23.03
N ALA A 513 8.93 -56.27 22.44
CA ALA A 513 9.52 -57.48 21.87
C ALA A 513 9.71 -58.57 22.94
N ARG A 514 10.26 -58.22 24.12
CA ARG A 514 10.42 -59.16 25.24
C ARG A 514 9.09 -59.72 25.76
N ASN A 515 8.06 -58.87 25.87
CA ASN A 515 6.74 -59.29 26.29
C ASN A 515 6.11 -60.30 25.32
N LYS A 516 6.28 -60.07 24.01
CA LYS A 516 5.80 -60.99 22.96
C LYS A 516 6.53 -62.34 23.02
N THR A 517 7.84 -62.32 23.25
CA THR A 517 8.63 -63.55 23.41
C THR A 517 8.22 -64.32 24.67
N SER A 518 8.03 -63.65 25.80
CA SER A 518 7.61 -64.29 27.05
C SER A 518 6.18 -64.83 27.00
N GLU A 519 5.27 -64.13 26.30
CA GLU A 519 3.91 -64.60 26.03
C GLU A 519 3.92 -65.91 25.24
N THR A 520 4.74 -65.98 24.18
CA THR A 520 4.91 -67.19 23.37
C THR A 520 5.48 -68.35 24.20
N ALA A 521 6.47 -68.07 25.06
CA ALA A 521 7.05 -69.07 25.95
C ALA A 521 6.06 -69.58 27.00
N LEU A 522 5.23 -68.69 27.57
CA LEU A 522 4.16 -69.05 28.51
C LEU A 522 3.11 -69.93 27.83
N ALA A 523 2.66 -69.57 26.62
CA ALA A 523 1.73 -70.38 25.85
C ALA A 523 2.29 -71.80 25.59
N GLY A 524 3.56 -71.90 25.20
CA GLY A 524 4.25 -73.18 25.03
C GLY A 524 4.34 -74.00 26.32
N ALA A 525 4.68 -73.37 27.45
CA ALA A 525 4.77 -74.04 28.74
C ALA A 525 3.40 -74.50 29.27
N SER A 526 2.35 -73.69 29.08
CA SER A 526 0.96 -74.06 29.41
C SER A 526 0.51 -75.28 28.62
N ALA A 527 0.73 -75.29 27.29
CA ALA A 527 0.40 -76.43 26.45
C ALA A 527 1.15 -77.71 26.89
N LYS A 528 2.41 -77.58 27.30
CA LYS A 528 3.20 -78.72 27.81
C LYS A 528 2.69 -79.22 29.17
N MET A 529 2.27 -78.33 30.05
CA MET A 529 1.69 -78.67 31.35
C MET A 529 0.35 -79.40 31.19
N GLU A 530 -0.53 -78.91 30.31
CA GLU A 530 -1.81 -79.57 30.00
C GLU A 530 -1.59 -80.96 29.38
N GLN A 531 -0.64 -81.08 28.45
CA GLN A 531 -0.29 -82.36 27.84
C GLN A 531 0.20 -83.38 28.89
N THR A 532 1.08 -82.98 29.80
CA THR A 532 1.62 -83.86 30.85
C THR A 532 0.58 -84.19 31.92
N LEU A 533 -0.34 -83.28 32.23
CA LEU A 533 -1.47 -83.54 33.12
C LEU A 533 -2.39 -84.63 32.55
N ALA A 534 -2.75 -84.53 31.27
CA ALA A 534 -3.54 -85.54 30.60
C ALA A 534 -2.85 -86.92 30.60
N ALA A 535 -1.53 -86.95 30.33
CA ALA A 535 -0.73 -88.17 30.36
C ALA A 535 -0.64 -88.79 31.78
N LEU A 536 -0.52 -87.97 32.83
CA LEU A 536 -0.54 -88.42 34.22
C LEU A 536 -1.89 -89.02 34.59
N GLN A 537 -3.00 -88.34 34.29
CA GLN A 537 -4.34 -88.85 34.56
C GLN A 537 -4.61 -90.18 33.85
N GLN A 538 -4.11 -90.33 32.61
CA GLN A 538 -4.21 -91.60 31.88
C GLN A 538 -3.38 -92.71 32.54
N ALA A 539 -2.14 -92.42 32.94
CA ALA A 539 -1.27 -93.39 33.60
C ALA A 539 -1.81 -93.82 34.99
N GLN A 540 -2.41 -92.91 35.75
CA GLN A 540 -3.06 -93.23 37.03
C GLN A 540 -4.30 -94.11 36.86
N LYS A 541 -5.13 -93.85 35.83
CA LYS A 541 -6.25 -94.73 35.49
C LYS A 541 -5.78 -96.13 35.12
N GLU A 542 -4.69 -96.23 34.35
CA GLU A 542 -4.06 -97.50 33.99
C GLU A 542 -3.53 -98.24 35.23
N GLU A 543 -2.83 -97.55 36.14
CA GLU A 543 -2.33 -98.10 37.41
C GLU A 543 -3.49 -98.65 38.28
N GLN A 544 -4.57 -97.89 38.45
CA GLN A 544 -5.75 -98.33 39.20
C GLN A 544 -6.38 -99.60 38.59
N SER A 545 -6.51 -99.62 37.25
CA SER A 545 -7.04 -100.79 36.54
C SER A 545 -6.15 -102.02 36.73
N LYS A 546 -4.82 -101.89 36.62
CA LYS A 546 -3.88 -103.00 36.82
C LYS A 546 -3.82 -103.47 38.28
N SER A 547 -3.99 -102.56 39.24
CA SER A 547 -4.06 -102.89 40.67
C SER A 547 -5.30 -103.74 40.98
N ALA A 548 -6.45 -103.37 40.41
CA ALA A 548 -7.68 -104.16 40.53
C ALA A 548 -7.54 -105.55 39.89
N ASP A 549 -6.91 -105.65 38.72
CA ASP A 549 -6.65 -106.94 38.05
C ASP A 549 -5.73 -107.83 38.90
N GLN A 550 -4.61 -107.31 39.43
CA GLN A 550 -3.70 -108.05 40.30
C GLN A 550 -4.39 -108.55 41.58
N SER A 551 -5.23 -107.71 42.22
CA SER A 551 -6.05 -108.13 43.38
C SER A 551 -7.01 -109.26 43.04
N ASN A 552 -7.66 -109.19 41.87
CA ASN A 552 -8.57 -110.25 41.41
C ASN A 552 -7.82 -111.56 41.12
N LYS A 553 -6.64 -111.50 40.49
CA LYS A 553 -5.79 -112.70 40.25
C LYS A 553 -5.24 -113.30 41.55
N GLN A 554 -4.96 -112.48 42.56
CA GLN A 554 -4.55 -112.95 43.89
C GLN A 554 -5.68 -113.75 44.55
N LYS A 555 -6.91 -113.22 44.54
CA LYS A 555 -8.09 -113.92 45.05
C LYS A 555 -8.34 -115.24 44.32
N ASP A 556 -8.17 -115.26 43.00
CA ASP A 556 -8.30 -116.49 42.21
C ASP A 556 -7.25 -117.54 42.61
N LYS A 557 -5.97 -117.16 42.71
CA LYS A 557 -4.89 -118.05 43.18
C LYS A 557 -5.18 -118.61 44.57
N ASP A 558 -5.60 -117.77 45.52
CA ASP A 558 -5.91 -118.20 46.89
C ASP A 558 -7.08 -119.19 46.91
N SER A 559 -8.11 -118.96 46.10
CA SER A 559 -9.23 -119.90 45.94
C SER A 559 -8.78 -121.26 45.37
N LYS A 560 -7.86 -121.28 44.39
CA LYS A 560 -7.30 -122.52 43.82
C LYS A 560 -6.40 -123.26 44.80
N ALA A 561 -5.64 -122.53 45.62
CA ALA A 561 -4.80 -123.12 46.67
C ALA A 561 -5.66 -123.81 47.74
N GLN A 562 -6.77 -123.17 48.13
CA GLN A 562 -7.73 -123.72 49.08
C GLN A 562 -8.39 -125.00 48.53
N ALA A 563 -8.81 -124.99 47.26
CA ALA A 563 -9.38 -126.16 46.58
C ALA A 563 -8.39 -127.34 46.51
N LEU A 564 -7.11 -127.09 46.23
CA LEU A 564 -6.06 -128.12 46.25
C LEU A 564 -5.85 -128.70 47.67
N GLY A 565 -5.87 -127.84 48.69
CA GLY A 565 -5.77 -128.26 50.10
C GLY A 565 -6.91 -129.18 50.51
N GLN A 566 -8.15 -128.82 50.16
CA GLN A 566 -9.34 -129.65 50.42
C GLN A 566 -9.25 -130.99 49.69
N ALA A 567 -8.86 -131.00 48.40
CA ALA A 567 -8.73 -132.23 47.61
C ALA A 567 -7.68 -133.19 48.20
N LYS A 568 -6.54 -132.68 48.68
CA LYS A 568 -5.50 -133.48 49.35
C LYS A 568 -5.98 -134.07 50.67
N GLN A 569 -6.72 -133.30 51.46
CA GLN A 569 -7.25 -133.73 52.76
C GLN A 569 -8.29 -134.84 52.59
N SER A 570 -9.19 -134.72 51.61
CA SER A 570 -10.16 -135.77 51.25
C SER A 570 -9.47 -137.04 50.76
N HIS A 571 -8.46 -136.94 49.90
CA HIS A 571 -7.67 -138.10 49.48
C HIS A 571 -7.03 -138.83 50.67
N LEU A 572 -6.42 -138.10 51.61
CA LEU A 572 -5.75 -138.66 52.78
C LEU A 572 -6.73 -139.35 53.74
N SER A 573 -7.89 -138.73 53.96
CA SER A 573 -9.00 -139.30 54.74
C SER A 573 -9.45 -140.65 54.18
N HIS A 574 -9.75 -140.72 52.88
CA HIS A 574 -10.22 -141.97 52.25
C HIS A 574 -9.12 -143.04 52.17
N SER A 575 -7.85 -142.65 52.01
CA SER A 575 -6.70 -143.55 52.09
C SER A 575 -6.59 -144.23 53.46
N ASN A 576 -6.70 -143.46 54.54
CA ASN A 576 -6.66 -143.99 55.90
C ASN A 576 -7.83 -144.94 56.18
N SER A 577 -9.05 -144.56 55.80
CA SER A 577 -10.23 -145.41 55.95
C SER A 577 -10.16 -146.70 55.12
N HIS A 578 -9.62 -146.64 53.90
CA HIS A 578 -9.42 -147.84 53.07
C HIS A 578 -8.51 -148.87 53.77
N ASN A 579 -7.40 -148.42 54.35
CA ASN A 579 -6.44 -149.27 55.05
C ASN A 579 -7.01 -149.92 56.31
N ASP A 580 -7.79 -149.18 57.10
CA ASP A 580 -8.44 -149.69 58.31
C ASP A 580 -9.50 -150.76 58.01
N TRP A 581 -10.38 -150.51 57.02
CA TRP A 581 -11.40 -151.48 56.63
C TRP A 581 -10.81 -152.74 56.01
N LYS A 582 -9.69 -152.62 55.27
CA LYS A 582 -8.96 -153.77 54.73
C LYS A 582 -8.43 -154.69 55.84
N LYS A 583 -7.85 -154.13 56.90
CA LYS A 583 -7.39 -154.92 58.07
C LYS A 583 -8.54 -155.65 58.76
N ARG A 584 -9.68 -154.99 58.95
CA ARG A 584 -10.87 -155.59 59.58
C ARG A 584 -11.46 -156.74 58.77
N ALA A 585 -11.49 -156.61 57.44
CA ALA A 585 -11.95 -157.68 56.57
C ALA A 585 -11.07 -158.93 56.70
N ASN A 586 -9.74 -158.76 56.65
CA ASN A 586 -8.79 -159.88 56.78
C ASN A 586 -8.94 -160.61 58.12
N PHE A 587 -9.04 -159.88 59.23
CA PHE A 587 -9.19 -160.45 60.56
C PHE A 587 -10.48 -161.26 60.72
N ARG A 588 -11.61 -160.78 60.18
CA ARG A 588 -12.89 -161.50 60.27
C ARG A 588 -12.94 -162.75 59.37
N SER A 589 -12.18 -162.78 58.28
CA SER A 589 -12.04 -163.97 57.42
C SER A 589 -11.47 -165.16 58.18
N GLU A 590 -10.45 -164.93 59.02
CA GLU A 590 -9.79 -165.98 59.81
C GLU A 590 -10.72 -166.55 60.88
N GLN A 591 -11.50 -165.69 61.55
CA GLN A 591 -12.43 -166.10 62.60
C GLN A 591 -13.61 -166.93 62.08
N VAL A 592 -14.14 -166.60 60.89
CA VAL A 592 -15.22 -167.38 60.25
C VAL A 592 -14.74 -168.79 59.89
N SER A 593 -13.51 -168.93 59.38
CA SER A 593 -12.93 -170.24 59.05
C SER A 593 -12.79 -171.15 60.28
N ALA A 594 -12.34 -170.60 61.41
CA ALA A 594 -12.18 -171.37 62.66
C ALA A 594 -13.52 -171.86 63.25
N LEU A 595 -14.59 -171.08 63.12
CA LEU A 595 -15.93 -171.45 63.60
C LEU A 595 -16.59 -172.53 62.72
N HIS A 596 -16.33 -172.53 61.40
CA HIS A 596 -16.78 -173.60 60.51
C HIS A 596 -16.21 -174.97 60.90
N GLU A 597 -14.91 -175.02 61.18
CA GLU A 597 -14.19 -176.23 61.58
C GLU A 597 -14.74 -176.81 62.90
N ALA A 598 -15.03 -175.93 63.86
CA ALA A 598 -15.56 -176.30 65.17
C ALA A 598 -17.01 -176.81 65.10
N HIS A 599 -17.86 -176.22 64.25
CA HIS A 599 -19.26 -176.67 64.06
C HIS A 599 -19.32 -178.04 63.37
N ARG A 600 -18.41 -178.32 62.42
CA ARG A 600 -18.37 -179.61 61.71
C ARG A 600 -18.09 -180.78 62.66
N LYS A 601 -17.10 -180.64 63.55
CA LYS A 601 -16.74 -181.67 64.53
C LYS A 601 -17.84 -181.93 65.56
N ALA A 602 -18.62 -180.90 65.90
CA ALA A 602 -19.73 -181.04 66.83
C ALA A 602 -20.90 -181.84 66.23
N GLU A 603 -21.23 -181.62 64.94
CA GLU A 603 -22.32 -182.35 64.25
C GLU A 603 -22.06 -183.88 64.15
N GLU A 604 -20.81 -184.30 63.95
CA GLU A 604 -20.46 -185.74 63.80
C GLU A 604 -20.67 -186.57 65.08
N ALA A 605 -20.60 -185.96 66.27
CA ALA A 605 -20.78 -186.64 67.55
C ALA A 605 -22.27 -186.87 67.93
N LYS A 606 -23.21 -186.34 67.14
CA LYS A 606 -24.66 -186.36 67.39
C LYS A 606 -25.28 -187.77 67.40
N GLU A 607 -24.74 -188.72 66.64
CA GLU A 607 -25.26 -190.11 66.57
C GLU A 607 -25.02 -190.90 67.87
N ARG A 608 -23.95 -190.59 68.62
CA ARG A 608 -23.55 -191.33 69.82
C ARG A 608 -24.22 -190.84 71.11
N ASN A 609 -24.76 -189.62 71.11
CA ASN A 609 -25.34 -188.96 72.29
C ASN A 609 -26.79 -188.53 72.05
N LYS A 610 -27.60 -189.43 71.47
CA LYS A 610 -29.01 -189.14 71.12
C LYS A 610 -29.90 -188.88 72.34
N ASP A 611 -29.54 -189.40 73.51
CA ASP A 611 -30.35 -189.29 74.73
C ASP A 611 -29.82 -188.24 75.74
N ASP A 612 -28.81 -187.43 75.37
CA ASP A 612 -28.26 -186.35 76.19
C ASP A 612 -28.78 -184.97 75.75
N ALA A 613 -29.76 -184.44 76.50
CA ALA A 613 -30.38 -183.14 76.26
C ALA A 613 -29.38 -181.96 76.33
N GLY A 614 -28.23 -182.10 77.01
CA GLY A 614 -27.21 -181.06 77.09
C GLY A 614 -26.45 -180.87 75.78
N PHE A 615 -26.35 -181.89 74.94
CA PHE A 615 -25.57 -181.85 73.70
C PHE A 615 -26.30 -181.11 72.55
N GLN A 616 -27.63 -181.22 72.48
CA GLN A 616 -28.43 -180.55 71.43
C GLN A 616 -28.46 -179.02 71.60
N ASP A 617 -28.51 -178.51 72.84
CA ASP A 617 -28.49 -177.06 73.12
C ASP A 617 -27.14 -176.42 72.76
N ALA A 618 -26.03 -177.14 72.98
CA ALA A 618 -24.69 -176.68 72.62
C ALA A 618 -24.51 -176.53 71.10
N LEU A 619 -25.10 -177.44 70.31
CA LEU A 619 -24.99 -177.44 68.85
C LEU A 619 -25.73 -176.25 68.20
N ALA A 620 -26.92 -175.92 68.70
CA ALA A 620 -27.74 -174.82 68.18
C ALA A 620 -27.05 -173.45 68.40
N LYS A 621 -26.47 -173.23 69.57
CA LYS A 621 -25.72 -172.00 69.90
C LYS A 621 -24.49 -171.81 69.02
N GLN A 622 -23.85 -172.91 68.60
CA GLN A 622 -22.68 -172.85 67.72
C GLN A 622 -23.02 -172.38 66.30
N ARG A 623 -24.23 -172.70 65.80
CA ARG A 623 -24.72 -172.28 64.47
C ARG A 623 -25.09 -170.80 64.39
N GLU A 624 -25.69 -170.25 65.45
CA GLU A 624 -25.98 -168.81 65.53
C GLU A 624 -24.70 -167.97 65.53
N ALA A 625 -23.65 -168.42 66.24
CA ALA A 625 -22.37 -167.74 66.30
C ALA A 625 -21.67 -167.62 64.93
N LEU A 626 -21.78 -168.66 64.09
CA LEU A 626 -21.20 -168.69 62.74
C LEU A 626 -21.89 -167.70 61.80
N THR A 627 -23.22 -167.71 61.78
CA THR A 627 -24.04 -166.89 60.88
C THR A 627 -23.87 -165.39 61.17
N ALA A 628 -23.72 -165.01 62.45
CA ALA A 628 -23.43 -163.64 62.86
C ALA A 628 -22.06 -163.15 62.36
N MET A 629 -21.06 -164.04 62.31
CA MET A 629 -19.70 -163.68 61.93
C MET A 629 -19.54 -163.46 60.42
N GLU A 630 -20.21 -164.25 59.58
CA GLU A 630 -20.19 -164.09 58.11
C GLU A 630 -20.74 -162.71 57.65
N LYS A 631 -21.84 -162.25 58.26
CA LYS A 631 -22.44 -160.95 57.96
C LYS A 631 -21.46 -159.80 58.19
N THR A 632 -20.65 -159.91 59.23
CA THR A 632 -19.70 -158.85 59.60
C THR A 632 -18.46 -158.79 58.71
N PHE A 633 -18.08 -159.90 58.05
CA PHE A 633 -17.00 -159.93 57.06
C PHE A 633 -17.42 -159.23 55.75
N ALA A 634 -18.62 -159.51 55.25
CA ALA A 634 -19.16 -158.88 54.03
C ALA A 634 -19.20 -157.34 54.15
N GLN A 635 -19.62 -156.84 55.32
CA GLN A 635 -19.69 -155.40 55.59
C GLN A 635 -18.30 -154.72 55.57
N ALA A 636 -17.26 -155.42 56.05
CA ALA A 636 -15.90 -154.90 56.06
C ALA A 636 -15.28 -154.84 54.64
N ARG A 637 -15.55 -155.86 53.81
CA ARG A 637 -15.08 -155.92 52.41
C ARG A 637 -15.64 -154.79 51.55
N ASP A 638 -16.96 -154.59 51.60
CA ASP A 638 -17.64 -153.61 50.74
C ASP A 638 -17.33 -152.17 51.15
N SER A 639 -17.02 -151.95 52.43
CA SER A 639 -16.56 -150.64 52.94
C SER A 639 -15.14 -150.30 52.43
N SER A 640 -14.24 -151.29 52.40
CA SER A 640 -12.89 -151.11 51.84
C SER A 640 -12.92 -150.75 50.34
N ALA A 641 -13.76 -151.42 49.55
CA ALA A 641 -13.91 -151.15 48.11
C ALA A 641 -14.43 -149.73 47.82
N ARG A 642 -15.41 -149.24 48.60
CA ARG A 642 -15.93 -147.87 48.47
C ARG A 642 -14.87 -146.80 48.74
N HIS A 643 -14.06 -146.97 49.79
CA HIS A 643 -13.00 -146.00 50.09
C HIS A 643 -11.89 -145.97 49.03
N LYS A 644 -11.64 -147.08 48.32
CA LYS A 644 -10.69 -147.13 47.18
C LYS A 644 -11.17 -146.29 45.99
N ALA A 645 -12.45 -146.43 45.62
CA ALA A 645 -13.02 -145.68 44.49
C ALA A 645 -13.03 -144.16 44.73
N GLU A 646 -13.38 -143.70 45.94
CA GLU A 646 -13.29 -142.28 46.29
C GLU A 646 -11.84 -141.79 46.37
N MET A 647 -10.89 -142.62 46.81
CA MET A 647 -9.46 -142.26 46.79
C MET A 647 -8.97 -141.96 45.37
N ASP A 648 -9.25 -142.82 44.38
CA ASP A 648 -8.82 -142.62 42.98
C ASP A 648 -9.43 -141.35 42.36
N LYS A 649 -10.69 -141.03 42.72
CA LYS A 649 -11.38 -139.80 42.31
C LYS A 649 -10.72 -138.54 42.88
N PHE A 650 -10.38 -138.53 44.17
CA PHE A 650 -9.68 -137.40 44.78
C PHE A 650 -8.23 -137.27 44.30
N ALA A 651 -7.56 -138.36 43.92
CA ALA A 651 -6.23 -138.30 43.31
C ALA A 651 -6.22 -137.50 42.00
N LYS A 652 -7.20 -137.75 41.13
CA LYS A 652 -7.39 -136.99 39.88
C LYS A 652 -7.78 -135.52 40.14
N LEU A 653 -8.58 -135.28 41.17
CA LEU A 653 -8.95 -133.92 41.59
C LEU A 653 -7.73 -133.12 42.11
N VAL A 654 -6.81 -133.76 42.84
CA VAL A 654 -5.55 -133.15 43.28
C VAL A 654 -4.69 -132.73 42.09
N GLU A 655 -4.56 -133.58 41.06
CA GLU A 655 -3.77 -133.28 39.86
C GLU A 655 -4.33 -132.08 39.07
N THR A 656 -5.63 -132.09 38.77
CA THR A 656 -6.31 -130.97 38.09
C THR A 656 -6.29 -129.67 38.91
N SER A 657 -6.45 -129.76 40.23
CA SER A 657 -6.37 -128.59 41.12
C SER A 657 -4.95 -128.01 41.17
N ALA A 658 -3.92 -128.85 41.14
CA ALA A 658 -2.52 -128.41 41.09
C ALA A 658 -2.18 -127.67 39.78
N GLN A 659 -2.67 -128.17 38.64
CA GLN A 659 -2.52 -127.47 37.36
C GLN A 659 -3.25 -126.12 37.36
N SER A 660 -4.49 -126.07 37.88
CA SER A 660 -5.25 -124.82 37.98
C SER A 660 -4.57 -123.76 38.87
N LEU A 661 -3.93 -124.18 39.96
CA LEU A 661 -3.14 -123.30 40.82
C LEU A 661 -1.89 -122.77 40.12
N ASN A 662 -1.22 -123.60 39.30
CA ASN A 662 -0.05 -123.18 38.54
C ASN A 662 -0.42 -122.11 37.48
N THR A 663 -1.51 -122.30 36.74
CA THR A 663 -2.02 -121.31 35.79
C THR A 663 -2.43 -120.01 36.48
N ALA A 664 -3.12 -120.08 37.62
CA ALA A 664 -3.47 -118.89 38.40
C ALA A 664 -2.22 -118.16 38.95
N THR A 665 -1.17 -118.91 39.32
CA THR A 665 0.11 -118.35 39.78
C THR A 665 0.85 -117.61 38.66
N GLN A 666 0.89 -118.17 37.45
CA GLN A 666 1.47 -117.50 36.28
C GLN A 666 0.68 -116.25 35.88
N ALA A 667 -0.65 -116.31 35.92
CA ALA A 667 -1.52 -115.16 35.65
C ALA A 667 -1.33 -114.02 36.67
N LEU A 668 -1.15 -114.34 37.95
CA LEU A 668 -0.81 -113.36 38.97
C LEU A 668 0.58 -112.73 38.74
N ALA A 669 1.58 -113.53 38.35
CA ALA A 669 2.92 -113.02 38.04
C ALA A 669 2.89 -112.02 36.87
N ALA A 670 2.17 -112.34 35.80
CA ALA A 670 1.96 -111.43 34.67
C ALA A 670 1.19 -110.16 35.06
N ALA A 671 0.13 -110.28 35.87
CA ALA A 671 -0.63 -109.13 36.38
C ALA A 671 0.23 -108.23 37.30
N THR A 672 1.14 -108.82 38.08
CA THR A 672 2.08 -108.09 38.95
C THR A 672 3.09 -107.32 38.12
N GLN A 673 3.68 -107.95 37.10
CA GLN A 673 4.61 -107.27 36.18
C GLN A 673 3.93 -106.12 35.41
N ALA A 674 2.68 -106.31 34.97
CA ALA A 674 1.89 -105.25 34.31
C ALA A 674 1.56 -104.09 35.26
N LEU A 675 1.29 -104.36 36.54
CA LEU A 675 1.11 -103.33 37.56
C LEU A 675 2.41 -102.55 37.82
N ASP A 676 3.55 -103.24 37.93
CA ASP A 676 4.84 -102.58 38.15
C ASP A 676 5.23 -101.66 36.97
N GLN A 677 4.96 -102.08 35.74
CA GLN A 677 5.12 -101.23 34.56
C GLN A 677 4.17 -100.02 34.57
N ALA A 678 2.90 -100.21 34.95
CA ALA A 678 1.94 -99.12 35.07
C ALA A 678 2.33 -98.12 36.18
N LYS A 679 2.84 -98.60 37.32
CA LYS A 679 3.38 -97.77 38.40
C LYS A 679 4.59 -96.97 37.95
N ALA A 680 5.55 -97.59 37.25
CA ALA A 680 6.73 -96.90 36.72
C ALA A 680 6.33 -95.80 35.72
N LYS A 681 5.35 -96.08 34.84
CA LYS A 681 4.79 -95.10 33.90
C LYS A 681 4.06 -93.95 34.62
N SER A 682 3.26 -94.26 35.64
CA SER A 682 2.57 -93.27 36.50
C SER A 682 3.56 -92.35 37.20
N GLN A 683 4.62 -92.89 37.81
CA GLN A 683 5.70 -92.12 38.44
C GLN A 683 6.48 -91.26 37.44
N ALA A 684 6.80 -91.78 36.26
CA ALA A 684 7.47 -91.01 35.21
C ALA A 684 6.59 -89.85 34.71
N SER A 685 5.29 -90.08 34.51
CA SER A 685 4.32 -89.03 34.14
C SER A 685 4.14 -88.00 35.25
N ASP A 686 4.16 -88.39 36.53
CA ASP A 686 4.06 -87.47 37.67
C ASP A 686 5.29 -86.56 37.73
N LYS A 687 6.49 -87.13 37.56
CA LYS A 687 7.74 -86.35 37.47
C LYS A 687 7.70 -85.38 36.28
N ALA A 688 7.31 -85.84 35.10
CA ALA A 688 7.21 -84.99 33.91
C ALA A 688 6.18 -83.87 34.08
N HIS A 689 5.05 -84.14 34.76
CA HIS A 689 4.05 -83.12 35.07
C HIS A 689 4.58 -82.09 36.09
N LYS A 690 5.28 -82.53 37.15
CA LYS A 690 5.92 -81.62 38.11
C LYS A 690 6.96 -80.71 37.45
N GLU A 691 7.77 -81.24 36.54
CA GLU A 691 8.74 -80.47 35.75
C GLU A 691 8.03 -79.46 34.83
N ALA A 692 6.96 -79.87 34.12
CA ALA A 692 6.19 -78.98 33.27
C ALA A 692 5.47 -77.87 34.06
N THR A 693 4.96 -78.18 35.25
CA THR A 693 4.33 -77.20 36.16
C THR A 693 5.36 -76.20 36.67
N ALA A 694 6.58 -76.64 37.01
CA ALA A 694 7.67 -75.75 37.37
C ALA A 694 8.04 -74.80 36.21
N LEU A 695 8.19 -75.33 34.99
CA LEU A 695 8.45 -74.53 33.79
C LEU A 695 7.34 -73.52 33.49
N HIS A 696 6.07 -73.92 33.63
CA HIS A 696 4.92 -73.00 33.49
C HIS A 696 4.98 -71.89 34.54
N SER A 697 5.25 -72.22 35.81
CA SER A 697 5.36 -71.21 36.88
C SER A 697 6.47 -70.19 36.60
N GLN A 698 7.62 -70.65 36.08
CA GLN A 698 8.74 -69.80 35.72
C GLN A 698 8.43 -68.93 34.49
N ALA A 699 7.82 -69.51 33.45
CA ALA A 699 7.40 -68.77 32.27
C ALA A 699 6.34 -67.71 32.60
N LYS A 700 5.42 -68.01 33.53
CA LYS A 700 4.42 -67.07 34.03
C LYS A 700 5.06 -65.89 34.74
N ALA A 701 5.98 -66.15 35.68
CA ALA A 701 6.71 -65.09 36.37
C ALA A 701 7.51 -64.20 35.41
N ASN A 702 8.18 -64.82 34.41
CA ASN A 702 8.90 -64.09 33.36
C ASN A 702 7.97 -63.22 32.50
N HIS A 703 6.77 -63.72 32.18
CA HIS A 703 5.78 -62.95 31.42
C HIS A 703 5.23 -61.78 32.23
N GLU A 704 4.86 -61.99 33.50
CA GLU A 704 4.41 -60.92 34.40
C GLU A 704 5.49 -59.83 34.57
N GLN A 705 6.76 -60.22 34.69
CA GLN A 705 7.88 -59.27 34.76
C GLN A 705 8.07 -58.50 33.44
N ALA A 706 7.96 -59.16 32.29
CA ALA A 706 8.06 -58.51 30.99
C ALA A 706 6.89 -57.53 30.76
N GLN A 707 5.68 -57.89 31.19
CA GLN A 707 4.49 -57.04 31.12
C GLN A 707 4.64 -55.81 32.02
N ALA A 708 5.12 -55.97 33.25
CA ALA A 708 5.42 -54.86 34.15
C ALA A 708 6.48 -53.90 33.56
N THR A 709 7.52 -54.46 32.92
CA THR A 709 8.56 -53.68 32.23
C THR A 709 7.98 -52.89 31.05
N LEU A 710 7.10 -53.51 30.25
CA LEU A 710 6.41 -52.84 29.14
C LEU A 710 5.55 -51.68 29.64
N VAL A 711 4.73 -51.89 30.67
CA VAL A 711 3.90 -50.83 31.28
C VAL A 711 4.76 -49.67 31.78
N ALA A 712 5.87 -49.96 32.48
CA ALA A 712 6.79 -48.94 32.94
C ALA A 712 7.43 -48.17 31.78
N SER A 713 7.90 -48.85 30.73
CA SER A 713 8.51 -48.21 29.55
C SER A 713 7.53 -47.31 28.79
N ARG A 714 6.27 -47.73 28.63
CA ARG A 714 5.20 -46.90 28.04
C ARG A 714 4.92 -45.64 28.84
N LYS A 715 4.90 -45.75 30.18
CA LYS A 715 4.75 -44.59 31.06
C LYS A 715 5.93 -43.62 30.90
N THR A 716 7.16 -44.12 30.85
CA THR A 716 8.36 -43.28 30.63
C THR A 716 8.32 -42.59 29.27
N LEU A 717 7.94 -43.29 28.20
CA LEU A 717 7.78 -42.71 26.87
C LEU A 717 6.70 -41.61 26.85
N ALA A 718 5.55 -41.85 27.49
CA ALA A 718 4.49 -40.86 27.58
C ALA A 718 4.95 -39.58 28.31
N LEU A 719 5.68 -39.73 29.42
CA LEU A 719 6.26 -38.59 30.16
C LEU A 719 7.33 -37.84 29.33
N ALA A 720 8.18 -38.57 28.60
CA ALA A 720 9.19 -37.96 27.73
C ALA A 720 8.55 -37.15 26.57
N ARG A 721 7.51 -37.70 25.94
CA ARG A 721 6.73 -37.00 24.91
C ARG A 721 6.04 -35.75 25.44
N GLU A 722 5.44 -35.84 26.62
CA GLU A 722 4.79 -34.68 27.25
C GLU A 722 5.80 -33.58 27.58
N ALA A 723 6.96 -33.94 28.16
CA ALA A 723 8.03 -32.99 28.45
C ALA A 723 8.60 -32.31 27.19
N LEU A 724 8.56 -32.97 26.02
CA LEU A 724 9.09 -32.47 24.75
C LEU A 724 8.16 -31.46 24.05
N LYS A 725 6.83 -31.52 24.29
CA LYS A 725 5.84 -30.66 23.60
C LYS A 725 6.14 -29.16 23.74
N GLY A 726 6.34 -28.70 24.97
CA GLY A 726 6.61 -27.28 25.25
C GLY A 726 7.88 -26.75 24.58
N PRO A 727 9.05 -27.38 24.79
CA PRO A 727 10.30 -27.02 24.13
C PRO A 727 10.24 -27.07 22.60
N THR A 728 9.49 -28.00 22.02
CA THR A 728 9.27 -28.06 20.56
C THR A 728 8.53 -26.83 20.06
N ALA A 729 7.45 -26.43 20.74
CA ALA A 729 6.71 -25.22 20.40
C ALA A 729 7.54 -23.94 20.61
N GLU A 730 8.37 -23.88 21.67
CA GLU A 730 9.31 -22.78 21.92
C GLU A 730 10.35 -22.66 20.79
N LEU A 731 10.88 -23.80 20.32
CA LEU A 731 11.84 -23.87 19.23
C LEU A 731 11.25 -23.37 17.91
N GLU A 732 10.06 -23.85 17.51
CA GLU A 732 9.41 -23.39 16.28
C GLU A 732 9.05 -21.90 16.33
N LYS A 733 8.58 -21.40 17.49
CA LYS A 733 8.32 -19.98 17.70
C LYS A 733 9.61 -19.15 17.61
N ALA A 734 10.73 -19.66 18.14
CA ALA A 734 12.02 -18.98 18.05
C ALA A 734 12.55 -18.91 16.61
N LYS A 735 12.41 -20.00 15.82
CA LYS A 735 12.76 -20.02 14.38
C LYS A 735 11.95 -19.00 13.59
N SER A 736 10.63 -18.97 13.79
CA SER A 736 9.74 -18.00 13.14
C SER A 736 10.13 -16.55 13.49
N ARG A 737 10.37 -16.27 14.79
CA ARG A 737 10.80 -14.93 15.25
C ARG A 737 12.15 -14.52 14.65
N LEU A 738 13.12 -15.42 14.57
CA LEU A 738 14.41 -15.14 13.93
C LEU A 738 14.26 -14.87 12.44
N THR A 739 13.38 -15.61 11.75
CA THR A 739 13.09 -15.40 10.33
C THR A 739 12.53 -13.99 10.10
N THR A 740 11.54 -13.59 10.88
CA THR A 740 10.97 -12.23 10.82
C THR A 740 12.01 -11.15 11.16
N ALA A 741 12.81 -11.35 12.21
CA ALA A 741 13.87 -10.41 12.58
C ALA A 741 14.95 -10.29 11.50
N SER A 742 15.30 -11.40 10.84
CA SER A 742 16.26 -11.42 9.73
C SER A 742 15.71 -10.69 8.51
N LYS A 743 14.44 -10.92 8.13
CA LYS A 743 13.79 -10.16 7.05
C LYS A 743 13.76 -8.66 7.35
N ASN A 744 13.44 -8.28 8.59
CA ASN A 744 13.43 -6.88 9.01
C ASN A 744 14.84 -6.25 8.96
N TYR A 745 15.88 -6.97 9.38
CA TYR A 745 17.26 -6.51 9.27
C TYR A 745 17.68 -6.31 7.81
N SER A 746 17.42 -7.29 6.93
CA SER A 746 17.69 -7.18 5.50
C SER A 746 16.92 -6.02 4.85
N ARG A 747 15.66 -5.79 5.24
CA ARG A 747 14.90 -4.61 4.80
C ARG A 747 15.63 -3.32 5.14
N TRP A 748 16.03 -3.11 6.40
CA TRP A 748 16.71 -1.87 6.78
C TRP A 748 18.09 -1.72 6.13
N GLN A 749 18.78 -2.82 5.83
CA GLN A 749 20.00 -2.77 5.02
C GLN A 749 19.72 -2.33 3.58
N ALA A 750 18.61 -2.79 2.98
CA ALA A 750 18.17 -2.29 1.68
C ALA A 750 17.84 -0.79 1.74
N GLU A 751 17.15 -0.33 2.79
CA GLU A 751 16.82 1.10 2.94
C GLU A 751 18.06 2.00 3.00
N VAL A 752 19.21 1.52 3.50
CA VAL A 752 20.48 2.29 3.42
C VAL A 752 20.85 2.59 1.96
N VAL A 753 20.72 1.61 1.07
CA VAL A 753 20.94 1.79 -0.38
C VAL A 753 19.92 2.75 -0.98
N ASN A 754 18.66 2.69 -0.49
CA ASN A 754 17.63 3.62 -0.94
C ASN A 754 17.91 5.07 -0.50
N VAL A 755 18.49 5.27 0.69
CA VAL A 755 18.93 6.60 1.14
C VAL A 755 20.05 7.12 0.23
N GLU A 756 21.06 6.29 -0.07
CA GLU A 756 22.12 6.63 -1.03
C GLU A 756 21.52 7.02 -2.39
N ARG A 757 20.56 6.25 -2.90
CA ARG A 757 19.82 6.56 -4.14
C ARG A 757 19.16 7.94 -4.07
N HIS A 758 18.53 8.32 -2.96
CA HIS A 758 17.85 9.61 -2.84
C HIS A 758 18.81 10.79 -2.75
N VAL A 759 20.02 10.60 -2.21
CA VAL A 759 21.09 11.60 -2.28
C VAL A 759 21.47 11.85 -3.74
N GLU A 760 21.67 10.78 -4.50
CA GLU A 760 22.00 10.87 -5.93
C GLU A 760 20.84 11.39 -6.79
N LEU A 761 19.58 11.07 -6.44
CA LEU A 761 18.39 11.63 -7.09
C LEU A 761 18.26 13.14 -6.86
N LYS A 762 18.61 13.63 -5.68
CA LYS A 762 18.61 15.07 -5.40
C LYS A 762 19.67 15.80 -6.24
N GLN A 763 20.85 15.19 -6.41
CA GLN A 763 21.87 15.71 -7.31
C GLN A 763 21.39 15.70 -8.76
N LEU A 764 20.76 14.61 -9.20
CA LEU A 764 20.18 14.49 -10.54
C LEU A 764 19.14 15.59 -10.80
N GLN A 765 18.24 15.84 -9.85
CA GLN A 765 17.24 16.91 -9.97
C GLN A 765 17.89 18.29 -10.10
N GLY A 766 18.98 18.57 -9.37
CA GLY A 766 19.74 19.81 -9.54
C GLY A 766 20.33 19.94 -10.94
N LEU A 767 20.93 18.88 -11.47
CA LEU A 767 21.45 18.84 -12.83
C LEU A 767 20.33 18.96 -13.88
N GLU A 768 19.15 18.36 -13.67
CA GLU A 768 18.01 18.51 -14.59
C GLU A 768 17.55 19.97 -14.72
N VAL A 769 17.57 20.73 -13.62
CA VAL A 769 17.24 22.17 -13.63
C VAL A 769 18.27 22.95 -14.45
N GLU A 770 19.56 22.75 -14.19
CA GLU A 770 20.63 23.38 -14.97
C GLU A 770 20.57 23.00 -16.46
N LEU A 771 20.24 21.74 -16.78
CA LEU A 771 20.05 21.28 -18.17
C LEU A 771 18.87 22.02 -18.83
N SER A 772 17.79 22.27 -18.09
CA SER A 772 16.64 23.03 -18.58
C SER A 772 17.01 24.49 -18.88
N GLU A 773 17.82 25.12 -18.03
CA GLU A 773 18.34 26.47 -18.28
C GLU A 773 19.23 26.51 -19.53
N LEU A 774 20.14 25.53 -19.69
CA LEU A 774 20.96 25.40 -20.90
C LEU A 774 20.11 25.15 -22.15
N LYS A 775 19.02 24.39 -22.04
CA LYS A 775 18.05 24.17 -23.12
C LYS A 775 17.38 25.48 -23.52
N ASN A 776 16.99 26.32 -22.56
CA ASN A 776 16.41 27.63 -22.83
C ASN A 776 17.42 28.57 -23.52
N LEU A 777 18.67 28.58 -23.06
CA LEU A 777 19.75 29.34 -23.72
C LEU A 777 20.00 28.87 -25.15
N LEU A 778 19.98 27.55 -25.39
CA LEU A 778 20.08 26.98 -26.73
C LEU A 778 18.90 27.44 -27.61
N GLY A 779 17.67 27.42 -27.08
CA GLY A 779 16.48 27.93 -27.77
C GLY A 779 16.61 29.41 -28.13
N GLN A 780 17.05 30.26 -27.19
CA GLN A 780 17.30 31.68 -27.45
C GLN A 780 18.39 31.91 -28.51
N ALA A 781 19.47 31.12 -28.47
CA ALA A 781 20.52 31.19 -29.48
C ALA A 781 20.01 30.73 -30.86
N GLU A 782 19.12 29.75 -30.91
CA GLU A 782 18.45 29.30 -32.14
C GLU A 782 17.51 30.36 -32.70
N GLU A 783 16.69 30.99 -31.86
CA GLU A 783 15.82 32.12 -32.25
C GLU A 783 16.63 33.32 -32.77
N PHE A 784 17.74 33.65 -32.10
CA PHE A 784 18.65 34.71 -32.54
C PHE A 784 19.27 34.37 -33.90
N ARG A 785 19.73 33.13 -34.08
CA ARG A 785 20.26 32.63 -35.37
C ARG A 785 19.22 32.73 -36.48
N ASN A 786 17.99 32.31 -36.21
CA ASN A 786 16.90 32.34 -37.18
C ASN A 786 16.51 33.80 -37.54
N SER A 787 16.42 34.68 -36.55
CA SER A 787 16.15 36.11 -36.75
C SER A 787 17.25 36.80 -37.56
N ALA A 788 18.52 36.54 -37.25
CA ALA A 788 19.65 37.07 -38.00
C ALA A 788 19.66 36.54 -39.45
N MET A 789 19.30 35.27 -39.66
CA MET A 789 19.18 34.68 -41.00
C MET A 789 18.07 35.36 -41.82
N GLN A 790 16.91 35.59 -41.21
CA GLN A 790 15.80 36.30 -41.84
C GLN A 790 16.16 37.77 -42.15
N ALA A 791 16.90 38.43 -41.25
CA ALA A 791 17.39 39.79 -41.47
C ALA A 791 18.36 39.87 -42.66
N VAL A 792 19.28 38.90 -42.81
CA VAL A 792 20.16 38.80 -43.99
C VAL A 792 19.34 38.56 -45.26
N GLN A 793 18.37 37.64 -45.24
CA GLN A 793 17.48 37.41 -46.39
C GLN A 793 16.70 38.67 -46.79
N SER A 794 16.17 39.38 -45.80
CA SER A 794 15.40 40.61 -46.02
C SER A 794 16.27 41.76 -46.54
N ALA A 795 17.49 41.90 -46.01
CA ALA A 795 18.47 42.88 -46.49
C ALA A 795 18.95 42.56 -47.92
N SER A 796 19.17 41.28 -48.22
CA SER A 796 19.53 40.79 -49.56
C SER A 796 18.42 41.06 -50.58
N GLU A 797 17.16 40.78 -50.21
CA GLU A 797 16.00 41.06 -51.05
C GLU A 797 15.77 42.57 -51.23
N ALA A 798 15.93 43.36 -50.16
CA ALA A 798 15.86 44.82 -50.24
C ALA A 798 16.92 45.37 -51.19
N LEU A 799 18.16 44.87 -51.11
CA LEU A 799 19.26 45.22 -52.01
C LEU A 799 18.94 44.85 -53.48
N ARG A 800 18.33 43.68 -53.72
CA ARG A 800 17.89 43.23 -55.05
C ARG A 800 16.86 44.18 -55.68
N LEU A 801 15.99 44.77 -54.87
CA LEU A 801 14.92 45.68 -55.31
C LEU A 801 15.36 47.14 -55.47
N VAL A 802 16.55 47.53 -55.00
CA VAL A 802 17.04 48.93 -55.11
C VAL A 802 17.08 49.44 -56.55
N PRO A 803 17.62 48.70 -57.55
CA PRO A 803 17.65 49.17 -58.94
C PRO A 803 16.26 49.45 -59.51
N GLU A 804 15.27 48.61 -59.17
CA GLU A 804 13.89 48.77 -59.62
C GLU A 804 13.23 50.02 -59.01
N LYS A 805 13.45 50.27 -57.72
CA LYS A 805 12.95 51.49 -57.04
C LYS A 805 13.56 52.77 -57.61
N ILE A 806 14.85 52.74 -57.96
CA ILE A 806 15.51 53.88 -58.62
C ILE A 806 14.85 54.14 -59.98
N ALA A 807 14.68 53.10 -60.81
CA ALA A 807 14.04 53.23 -62.12
C ALA A 807 12.61 53.76 -62.03
N GLN A 808 11.81 53.31 -61.05
CA GLN A 808 10.46 53.82 -60.81
C GLN A 808 10.45 55.29 -60.39
N ALA A 809 11.36 55.71 -59.50
CA ALA A 809 11.48 57.09 -59.06
C ALA A 809 11.95 58.02 -60.21
N GLU A 810 12.89 57.58 -61.04
CA GLU A 810 13.33 58.31 -62.23
C GLU A 810 12.21 58.48 -63.26
N LYS A 811 11.43 57.42 -63.50
CA LYS A 811 10.24 57.48 -64.37
C LYS A 811 9.21 58.49 -63.85
N LEU A 812 8.95 58.49 -62.54
CA LEU A 812 8.04 59.46 -61.92
C LEU A 812 8.52 60.90 -62.11
N VAL A 813 9.82 61.16 -62.00
CA VAL A 813 10.40 62.48 -62.28
C VAL A 813 10.20 62.88 -63.75
N GLN A 814 10.40 61.95 -64.70
CA GLN A 814 10.17 62.21 -66.13
C GLN A 814 8.70 62.55 -66.40
N ASP A 815 7.76 61.78 -65.84
CA ASP A 815 6.32 62.02 -65.99
C ASP A 815 5.93 63.40 -65.45
N LYS A 816 6.39 63.78 -64.25
CA LYS A 816 6.11 65.09 -63.65
C LYS A 816 6.75 66.24 -64.44
N GLN A 817 7.97 66.06 -64.97
CA GLN A 817 8.62 67.07 -65.82
C GLN A 817 7.86 67.28 -67.14
N SER A 818 7.35 66.21 -67.75
CA SER A 818 6.52 66.33 -68.96
C SER A 818 5.25 67.15 -68.70
N LYS A 819 4.66 67.03 -67.50
CA LYS A 819 3.50 67.81 -67.10
C LYS A 819 3.82 69.29 -66.91
N VAL A 820 4.98 69.63 -66.35
CA VAL A 820 5.46 71.03 -66.25
C VAL A 820 5.59 71.61 -67.65
N ARG A 821 6.27 70.94 -68.58
CA ARG A 821 6.43 71.41 -69.97
C ARG A 821 5.09 71.65 -70.67
N SER A 822 4.12 70.77 -70.46
CA SER A 822 2.76 70.94 -70.99
C SER A 822 2.06 72.18 -70.42
N LEU A 823 2.16 72.42 -69.10
CA LEU A 823 1.57 73.59 -68.46
C LEU A 823 2.28 74.90 -68.87
N GLU A 824 3.60 74.88 -69.04
CA GLU A 824 4.38 76.01 -69.54
C GLU A 824 4.01 76.36 -70.98
N SER A 825 3.87 75.36 -71.87
CA SER A 825 3.43 75.58 -73.25
C SER A 825 2.05 76.23 -73.30
N ASN A 826 1.12 75.80 -72.43
CA ASN A 826 -0.21 76.40 -72.33
C ASN A 826 -0.14 77.85 -71.81
N LYS A 827 0.72 78.12 -70.82
CA LYS A 827 0.95 79.48 -70.31
C LYS A 827 1.49 80.40 -71.40
N ILE A 828 2.46 79.93 -72.19
CA ILE A 828 3.04 80.68 -73.33
C ILE A 828 1.97 81.00 -74.37
N ALA A 829 1.08 80.06 -74.70
CA ALA A 829 -0.02 80.31 -75.62
C ALA A 829 -0.97 81.41 -75.13
N ILE A 830 -1.26 81.46 -73.81
CA ILE A 830 -2.09 82.52 -73.21
C ILE A 830 -1.35 83.87 -73.21
N ILE A 831 -0.03 83.88 -72.98
CA ILE A 831 0.80 85.09 -73.07
C ILE A 831 0.80 85.65 -74.50
N GLN A 832 0.97 84.80 -75.52
CA GLN A 832 0.87 85.22 -76.92
C GLN A 832 -0.53 85.79 -77.25
N SER A 833 -1.58 85.19 -76.69
CA SER A 833 -2.94 85.74 -76.82
C SER A 833 -3.06 87.11 -76.15
N LYS A 834 -2.43 87.33 -74.99
CA LYS A 834 -2.38 88.64 -74.32
C LYS A 834 -1.66 89.67 -75.20
N ASP A 835 -0.52 89.31 -75.77
CA ASP A 835 0.28 90.20 -76.62
C ASP A 835 -0.52 90.62 -77.86
N ASN A 836 -1.21 89.67 -78.50
CA ASN A 836 -2.11 89.94 -79.62
C ASN A 836 -3.27 90.87 -79.23
N LYS A 837 -3.91 90.63 -78.07
CA LYS A 837 -4.99 91.49 -77.54
C LYS A 837 -4.48 92.90 -77.21
N THR A 838 -3.27 93.02 -76.68
CA THR A 838 -2.64 94.31 -76.35
C THR A 838 -2.32 95.12 -77.60
N ALA A 839 -1.77 94.47 -78.63
CA ALA A 839 -1.54 95.09 -79.93
C ALA A 839 -2.86 95.56 -80.57
N PHE A 840 -3.91 94.73 -80.52
CA PHE A 840 -5.23 95.08 -81.05
C PHE A 840 -5.86 96.29 -80.31
N ILE A 841 -5.77 96.33 -78.98
CA ILE A 841 -6.23 97.50 -78.20
C ILE A 841 -5.50 98.77 -78.61
N LYS A 842 -4.19 98.70 -78.85
CA LYS A 842 -3.38 99.84 -79.28
C LYS A 842 -3.81 100.38 -80.66
N ASP A 843 -4.14 99.48 -81.58
CA ASP A 843 -4.63 99.86 -82.91
C ASP A 843 -6.02 100.53 -82.82
N VAL A 844 -6.91 100.01 -81.96
CA VAL A 844 -8.24 100.60 -81.70
C VAL A 844 -8.13 101.94 -80.96
N ASP A 845 -7.19 102.09 -80.02
CA ASP A 845 -6.89 103.37 -79.34
C ASP A 845 -6.37 104.42 -80.34
N GLN A 846 -5.52 104.05 -81.31
CA GLN A 846 -5.07 104.95 -82.38
C GLN A 846 -6.22 105.38 -83.30
N LEU A 847 -7.09 104.45 -83.67
CA LEU A 847 -8.30 104.73 -84.45
C LEU A 847 -9.25 105.70 -83.70
N ALA A 848 -9.43 105.51 -82.40
CA ALA A 848 -10.23 106.41 -81.57
C ALA A 848 -9.61 107.82 -81.47
N ALA A 849 -8.27 107.91 -81.34
CA ALA A 849 -7.57 109.20 -81.30
C ALA A 849 -7.70 109.98 -82.62
N LEU A 850 -7.58 109.30 -83.77
CA LEU A 850 -7.78 109.90 -85.10
C LEU A 850 -9.24 110.36 -85.28
N ALA A 851 -10.22 109.54 -84.88
CA ALA A 851 -11.63 109.89 -84.94
C ALA A 851 -11.97 111.12 -84.09
N LYS A 852 -11.34 111.26 -82.92
CA LYS A 852 -11.47 112.45 -82.06
C LYS A 852 -10.89 113.71 -82.72
N GLN A 853 -9.73 113.61 -83.34
CA GLN A 853 -9.05 114.74 -83.97
C GLN A 853 -9.80 115.26 -85.22
N GLU A 854 -10.39 114.37 -86.01
CA GLU A 854 -11.27 114.76 -87.13
C GLU A 854 -12.61 115.33 -86.66
N ALA A 855 -13.14 114.88 -85.53
CA ALA A 855 -14.39 115.42 -84.97
C ALA A 855 -14.26 116.87 -84.46
N GLU A 856 -13.05 117.29 -84.03
CA GLU A 856 -12.79 118.65 -83.50
C GLU A 856 -12.51 119.70 -84.61
N THR A 857 -12.19 119.28 -85.84
CA THR A 857 -11.77 120.19 -86.93
C THR A 857 -12.88 120.56 -87.94
N LYS A 858 -14.04 119.91 -87.91
CA LYS A 858 -15.21 120.24 -88.75
C LYS A 858 -16.43 120.52 -87.87
N GLN A 859 -16.81 121.79 -87.75
CA GLN A 859 -17.97 122.22 -86.96
C GLN A 859 -19.27 121.64 -87.57
N ASP A 860 -20.02 120.86 -86.76
CA ASP A 860 -21.30 120.15 -87.04
C ASP A 860 -21.29 118.87 -87.91
N ASN A 861 -20.57 117.81 -87.47
CA ASN A 861 -20.79 116.44 -87.99
C ASN A 861 -21.04 115.39 -86.87
N SER A 862 -22.31 115.05 -86.65
CA SER A 862 -22.77 114.18 -85.56
C SER A 862 -22.38 112.69 -85.68
N VAL A 863 -21.98 112.23 -86.87
CA VAL A 863 -21.63 110.82 -87.13
C VAL A 863 -20.26 110.45 -86.53
N LEU A 864 -19.29 111.36 -86.60
CA LEU A 864 -17.94 111.16 -86.05
C LEU A 864 -17.93 111.16 -84.51
N SER A 865 -18.81 111.94 -83.89
CA SER A 865 -18.98 111.96 -82.43
C SER A 865 -19.54 110.63 -81.89
N GLN A 866 -20.53 110.03 -82.58
CA GLN A 866 -21.05 108.71 -82.22
C GLN A 866 -20.05 107.58 -82.46
N ALA A 867 -19.22 107.65 -83.51
CA ALA A 867 -18.16 106.68 -83.76
C ALA A 867 -17.10 106.69 -82.65
N ASN A 868 -16.68 107.86 -82.18
CA ASN A 868 -15.73 107.99 -81.07
C ASN A 868 -16.30 107.41 -79.75
N SER A 869 -17.58 107.67 -79.44
CA SER A 869 -18.25 107.10 -78.26
C SER A 869 -18.26 105.56 -78.27
N LYS A 870 -18.61 104.93 -79.40
CA LYS A 870 -18.61 103.46 -79.52
C LYS A 870 -17.22 102.85 -79.48
N LEU A 871 -16.20 103.54 -80.01
CA LEU A 871 -14.81 103.09 -79.91
C LEU A 871 -14.33 103.11 -78.45
N GLN A 872 -14.70 104.12 -77.65
CA GLN A 872 -14.38 104.17 -76.22
C GLN A 872 -15.08 103.07 -75.40
N GLU A 873 -16.33 102.72 -75.71
CA GLU A 873 -17.01 101.57 -75.10
C GLU A 873 -16.30 100.25 -75.46
N THR A 874 -15.88 100.10 -76.72
CA THR A 874 -15.13 98.92 -77.19
C THR A 874 -13.78 98.78 -76.50
N ILE A 875 -13.04 99.89 -76.33
CA ILE A 875 -11.77 99.94 -75.59
C ILE A 875 -11.96 99.49 -74.14
N THR A 876 -13.06 99.89 -73.49
CA THR A 876 -13.36 99.50 -72.11
C THR A 876 -13.58 97.99 -71.98
N LEU A 877 -14.36 97.40 -72.89
CA LEU A 877 -14.59 95.94 -72.93
C LEU A 877 -13.31 95.15 -73.24
N LEU A 878 -12.48 95.64 -74.18
CA LEU A 878 -11.21 94.98 -74.51
C LEU A 878 -10.20 95.07 -73.36
N LYS A 879 -10.15 96.19 -72.63
CA LYS A 879 -9.33 96.31 -71.40
C LYS A 879 -9.79 95.34 -70.31
N GLN A 880 -11.09 95.09 -70.19
CA GLN A 880 -11.63 94.09 -69.25
C GLN A 880 -11.26 92.65 -69.67
N ASP A 881 -11.30 92.33 -70.96
CA ASP A 881 -10.86 91.03 -71.49
C ASP A 881 -9.34 90.81 -71.36
N LEU A 882 -8.55 91.89 -71.50
CA LEU A 882 -7.11 91.85 -71.23
C LEU A 882 -6.83 91.52 -69.75
N ALA A 883 -7.53 92.17 -68.82
CA ALA A 883 -7.42 91.90 -67.38
C ALA A 883 -7.81 90.44 -67.02
N ASN A 884 -8.86 89.89 -67.66
CA ASN A 884 -9.22 88.48 -67.51
C ASN A 884 -8.12 87.53 -68.03
N THR A 885 -7.48 87.89 -69.14
CA THR A 885 -6.36 87.12 -69.71
C THR A 885 -5.13 87.17 -68.78
N GLU A 886 -4.86 88.31 -68.14
CA GLU A 886 -3.80 88.46 -67.13
C GLU A 886 -4.06 87.62 -65.87
N ASN A 887 -5.31 87.54 -65.42
CA ASN A 887 -5.70 86.65 -64.33
C ASN A 887 -5.51 85.16 -64.69
N GLN A 888 -5.82 84.76 -65.94
CA GLN A 888 -5.57 83.40 -66.41
C GLN A 888 -4.07 83.07 -66.47
N ILE A 889 -3.21 84.02 -66.87
CA ILE A 889 -1.75 83.85 -66.83
C ILE A 889 -1.27 83.65 -65.39
N SER A 890 -1.79 84.45 -64.45
CA SER A 890 -1.43 84.34 -63.02
C SER A 890 -1.86 82.99 -62.42
N ALA A 891 -3.07 82.50 -62.77
CA ALA A 891 -3.53 81.18 -62.36
C ALA A 891 -2.68 80.04 -62.96
N LYS A 892 -2.31 80.13 -64.24
CA LYS A 892 -1.41 79.16 -64.88
C LYS A 892 0.02 79.22 -64.35
N GLN A 893 0.50 80.40 -63.95
CA GLN A 893 1.78 80.54 -63.28
C GLN A 893 1.78 79.80 -61.94
N LEU A 894 0.70 79.89 -61.16
CA LEU A 894 0.55 79.14 -59.91
C LEU A 894 0.51 77.63 -60.14
N GLU A 895 -0.19 77.15 -61.17
CA GLU A 895 -0.19 75.73 -61.56
C GLU A 895 1.22 75.23 -61.96
N VAL A 896 1.98 76.02 -62.70
CA VAL A 896 3.37 75.71 -63.08
C VAL A 896 4.25 75.61 -61.84
N THR A 897 4.21 76.61 -60.95
CA THR A 897 4.99 76.59 -59.69
C THR A 897 4.63 75.40 -58.81
N THR A 898 3.35 75.02 -58.74
CA THR A 898 2.91 73.82 -58.00
C THR A 898 3.46 72.54 -58.62
N ALA A 899 3.47 72.43 -59.95
CA ALA A 899 4.02 71.29 -60.67
C ALA A 899 5.57 71.21 -60.55
N GLU A 900 6.26 72.34 -60.54
CA GLU A 900 7.73 72.42 -60.31
C GLU A 900 8.11 71.98 -58.90
N ASN A 901 7.32 72.38 -57.89
CA ASN A 901 7.50 71.89 -56.52
C ASN A 901 7.30 70.37 -56.45
N ALA A 902 6.31 69.82 -57.17
CA ALA A 902 6.10 68.37 -57.25
C ALA A 902 7.27 67.63 -57.95
N VAL A 903 7.90 68.23 -58.97
CA VAL A 903 9.13 67.69 -59.59
C VAL A 903 10.30 67.71 -58.58
N THR A 904 10.41 68.77 -57.79
CA THR A 904 11.45 68.90 -56.77
C THR A 904 11.31 67.82 -55.70
N GLU A 905 10.09 67.57 -55.21
CA GLU A 905 9.81 66.46 -54.29
C GLU A 905 10.08 65.08 -54.93
N ALA A 906 9.71 64.87 -56.19
CA ALA A 906 10.03 63.62 -56.89
C ALA A 906 11.56 63.43 -57.07
N ARG A 907 12.33 64.50 -57.30
CA ARG A 907 13.81 64.45 -57.36
C ARG A 907 14.44 64.10 -56.00
N LYS A 908 13.88 64.62 -54.91
CA LYS A 908 14.30 64.21 -53.55
C LYS A 908 14.10 62.71 -53.33
N ALA A 909 13.03 62.12 -53.89
CA ALA A 909 12.79 60.69 -53.82
C ALA A 909 13.85 59.86 -54.60
N VAL A 910 14.31 60.34 -55.77
CA VAL A 910 15.43 59.72 -56.52
C VAL A 910 16.74 59.83 -55.74
N GLU A 911 17.02 60.99 -55.15
CA GLU A 911 18.21 61.21 -54.32
C GLU A 911 18.22 60.28 -53.10
N ALA A 912 17.08 60.11 -52.44
CA ALA A 912 16.90 59.17 -51.33
C ALA A 912 17.11 57.70 -51.78
N ALA A 913 16.56 57.30 -52.92
CA ALA A 913 16.75 55.95 -53.47
C ALA A 913 18.21 55.68 -53.90
N THR A 914 18.92 56.70 -54.37
CA THR A 914 20.34 56.60 -54.75
C THR A 914 21.23 56.50 -53.52
N LYS A 915 20.96 57.25 -52.44
CA LYS A 915 21.64 57.08 -51.14
C LYS A 915 21.43 55.68 -50.56
N LEU A 916 20.27 55.06 -50.81
CA LEU A 916 20.00 53.68 -50.41
C LEU A 916 20.92 52.66 -51.12
N ARG A 917 21.30 52.91 -52.40
CA ARG A 917 22.23 52.06 -53.16
C ARG A 917 23.65 52.04 -52.57
N GLU A 918 24.10 53.14 -51.99
CA GLU A 918 25.43 53.25 -51.37
C GLU A 918 25.47 52.65 -49.95
N SER A 919 24.33 52.69 -49.24
CA SER A 919 24.23 52.23 -47.85
C SER A 919 23.81 50.76 -47.72
N ALA A 920 22.99 50.23 -48.63
CA ALA A 920 22.45 48.87 -48.55
C ALA A 920 23.51 47.74 -48.51
N PRO A 921 24.63 47.79 -49.26
CA PRO A 921 25.69 46.79 -49.15
C PRO A 921 26.37 46.76 -47.77
N LYS A 922 26.53 47.93 -47.13
CA LYS A 922 27.09 48.02 -45.77
C LYS A 922 26.15 47.40 -44.74
N VAL A 923 24.85 47.67 -44.87
CA VAL A 923 23.81 47.06 -44.02
C VAL A 923 23.81 45.53 -44.19
N LEU A 924 23.93 45.01 -45.42
CA LEU A 924 24.01 43.57 -45.66
C LEU A 924 25.23 42.95 -44.97
N ALA A 925 26.42 43.55 -45.11
CA ALA A 925 27.64 43.07 -44.46
C ALA A 925 27.53 43.07 -42.92
N GLU A 926 26.91 44.09 -42.32
CA GLU A 926 26.63 44.13 -40.88
C GLU A 926 25.67 43.01 -40.44
N LYS A 927 24.62 42.72 -41.23
CA LYS A 927 23.70 41.61 -40.94
C LYS A 927 24.37 40.25 -41.11
N GLU A 928 25.24 40.07 -42.11
CA GLU A 928 26.02 38.84 -42.30
C GLU A 928 27.01 38.61 -41.14
N SER A 929 27.67 39.67 -40.66
CA SER A 929 28.51 39.60 -39.45
C SER A 929 27.70 39.16 -38.22
N THR A 930 26.50 39.73 -38.06
CA THR A 930 25.59 39.36 -36.96
C THR A 930 25.13 37.90 -37.08
N LEU A 931 24.88 37.40 -38.29
CA LEU A 931 24.54 35.99 -38.53
C LEU A 931 25.70 35.05 -38.18
N ASN A 932 26.94 35.43 -38.48
CA ASN A 932 28.11 34.64 -38.11
C ASN A 932 28.31 34.58 -36.59
N GLU A 933 28.11 35.70 -35.89
CA GLU A 933 28.10 35.72 -34.42
C GLU A 933 26.98 34.84 -33.85
N ALA A 934 25.78 34.91 -34.43
CA ALA A 934 24.64 34.09 -34.02
C ALA A 934 24.88 32.59 -34.21
N LYS A 935 25.47 32.19 -35.35
CA LYS A 935 25.88 30.79 -35.61
C LYS A 935 26.90 30.29 -34.60
N LYS A 936 27.90 31.13 -34.28
CA LYS A 936 28.92 30.79 -33.28
C LYS A 936 28.30 30.58 -31.90
N LYS A 937 27.46 31.51 -31.43
CA LYS A 937 26.75 31.39 -30.14
C LYS A 937 25.88 30.14 -30.10
N HIS A 938 25.16 29.82 -31.18
CA HIS A 938 24.35 28.60 -31.26
C HIS A 938 25.20 27.32 -31.10
N GLU A 939 26.33 27.20 -31.80
CA GLU A 939 27.19 26.01 -31.66
C GLU A 939 27.86 25.92 -30.28
N GLU A 940 28.24 27.04 -29.69
CA GLU A 940 28.74 27.09 -28.31
C GLU A 940 27.67 26.62 -27.31
N SER A 941 26.44 27.14 -27.40
CA SER A 941 25.30 26.72 -26.56
C SER A 941 24.93 25.26 -26.77
N LYS A 942 24.99 24.77 -28.02
CA LYS A 942 24.70 23.37 -28.34
C LYS A 942 25.75 22.43 -27.77
N THR A 943 27.03 22.76 -27.92
CA THR A 943 28.13 21.98 -27.36
C THR A 943 28.05 21.92 -25.83
N ALA A 944 27.72 23.06 -25.19
CA ALA A 944 27.50 23.13 -23.75
C ALA A 944 26.32 22.25 -23.31
N TYR A 945 25.18 22.34 -24.01
CA TYR A 945 24.00 21.50 -23.75
C TYR A 945 24.31 20.00 -23.90
N ASP A 946 24.89 19.58 -25.02
CA ASP A 946 25.19 18.16 -25.28
C ASP A 946 26.24 17.61 -24.30
N GLY A 947 27.26 18.40 -23.96
CA GLY A 947 28.26 18.05 -22.97
C GLY A 947 27.68 17.90 -21.56
N PHE A 948 26.76 18.78 -21.18
CA PHE A 948 26.10 18.75 -19.88
C PHE A 948 25.05 17.63 -19.80
N LYS A 949 24.29 17.38 -20.88
CA LYS A 949 23.34 16.27 -20.98
C LYS A 949 23.98 14.92 -20.70
N LYS A 950 25.20 14.67 -21.18
CA LYS A 950 25.95 13.43 -20.86
C LYS A 950 26.19 13.26 -19.37
N LYS A 951 26.42 14.33 -18.61
CA LYS A 951 26.58 14.27 -17.14
C LYS A 951 25.26 13.91 -16.47
N VAL A 952 24.15 14.49 -16.93
CA VAL A 952 22.79 14.15 -16.47
C VAL A 952 22.49 12.67 -16.74
N ASP A 953 22.78 12.19 -17.95
CA ASP A 953 22.56 10.79 -18.34
C ASP A 953 23.41 9.81 -17.50
N GLN A 954 24.67 10.16 -17.20
CA GLN A 954 25.54 9.39 -16.30
C GLN A 954 24.97 9.32 -14.88
N GLN A 955 24.52 10.46 -14.35
CA GLN A 955 23.91 10.54 -13.03
C GLN A 955 22.58 9.76 -12.97
N ALA A 956 21.77 9.81 -14.03
CA ALA A 956 20.54 9.03 -14.16
C ALA A 956 20.82 7.52 -14.21
N SER A 957 21.88 7.10 -14.89
CA SER A 957 22.30 5.69 -14.88
C SER A 957 22.75 5.23 -13.49
N LEU A 958 23.42 6.09 -12.72
CA LEU A 958 23.82 5.79 -11.34
C LEU A 958 22.61 5.61 -10.42
N THR A 959 21.63 6.50 -10.48
CA THR A 959 20.41 6.40 -9.66
C THR A 959 19.59 5.17 -10.01
N GLN A 960 19.56 4.78 -11.28
CA GLN A 960 18.91 3.55 -11.74
C GLN A 960 19.64 2.29 -11.24
N ALA A 961 20.97 2.26 -11.30
CA ALA A 961 21.76 1.15 -10.77
C ALA A 961 21.56 0.96 -9.24
N LEU A 962 21.44 2.07 -8.50
CA LEU A 962 21.11 2.03 -7.07
C LEU A 962 19.69 1.53 -6.80
N LEU A 963 18.71 1.85 -7.66
CA LEU A 963 17.36 1.30 -7.58
C LEU A 963 17.38 -0.22 -7.77
N GLU A 964 18.06 -0.73 -8.79
CA GLU A 964 18.18 -2.18 -9.03
C GLU A 964 18.84 -2.90 -7.84
N LYS A 965 19.90 -2.30 -7.29
CA LYS A 965 20.57 -2.80 -6.07
C LYS A 965 19.63 -2.82 -4.86
N TYR A 966 18.81 -1.77 -4.68
CA TYR A 966 17.82 -1.71 -3.62
C TYR A 966 16.76 -2.81 -3.77
N LEU A 967 16.18 -2.96 -4.96
CA LEU A 967 15.17 -3.98 -5.25
C LEU A 967 15.71 -5.40 -5.05
N ALA A 968 16.97 -5.64 -5.42
CA ALA A 968 17.63 -6.93 -5.19
C ALA A 968 17.90 -7.22 -3.70
N ALA A 969 18.09 -6.18 -2.88
CA ALA A 969 18.36 -6.30 -1.44
C ALA A 969 17.08 -6.45 -0.59
N LEU A 970 15.91 -6.09 -1.13
CA LEU A 970 14.65 -6.24 -0.42
C LEU A 970 14.35 -7.71 -0.10
N PRO A 971 13.84 -8.01 1.12
CA PRO A 971 13.48 -9.37 1.48
C PRO A 971 12.33 -9.87 0.62
N LYS A 972 12.52 -11.04 0.00
CA LYS A 972 11.49 -11.76 -0.78
C LYS A 972 10.34 -12.29 0.09
#